data_AF-A0A545VQV8-F1
#
_entry.id   AF-A0A545VQV8-F1
#
_cell.length_a   1.000
_cell.length_b   1.000
_cell.length_c   1.000
_cell.angle_alpha   90.00
_cell.angle_beta   90.00
_cell.angle_gamma   90.00
#
_symmetry.space_group_name_H-M   'P 1'
#
loop_
_entity.id
_entity.type
_entity.pdbx_description
1 polymer ?
#
loop_
_entity_poly.entity_id
_entity_poly.type
_entity_poly.pdbx_seq_one_letter_code
_entity_poly.pdbx_strand_id
1 'polypeptide(L)'
;MADYDRRQSGGYNRKRRYRDDDDQYDRRQRRRQEAPVPVRFRKQLVAIAESPLRRWADEVLSLAQMIVDNYDDEHLRSLYVNLVLQMVLEQPLKTPFVAAVVLVANALKPEAMEIVLERLAKDLESAIAAGQWTQVKLYLKFMACLQCSLEGDGVFPLLEELFNRAADLQTASSEDTIGTEIVKIILLTIPYAMVSAPGDCKQKAAELMEKTDIIASEPHALHALVDPYYTKSNEDSPTASASVLVLLQKQLQAEASKDWELACLPRPWQMSLADVETQDKLTNARKHAIPAISIPANVVAGPRALFPEVYLSVYAEQEVESVPGTQHVASSLIRDVLVDTINGLNYNRNATARFLMDIDCYFADGTFVKRATPFDELRNLAGNNRSTWKPEDVAVDTVFSQLFQLPTPECKLVYYHSVLTEACKLAPAAIAPSLGRAIRYLYRNNPRMDLELSYRCVNWFSHHLSNFGFTWKWAEWSDDAALSDLHPAKWFLNGALDKEIRLSFAQRIQKTLPEAYQHLIGPEKEQDVPDFKYKNPDTPFSAEGQQIGALLRRKATDEEIQPTIDAIQAQAKDQALDPVVTSIDVFVTAMCWVGSKSLSHVLACIDRSKARLIDAGAASSAARAQIISSVMAYWHSHPGVALSIIEKLLNYSILTPFSVADWAILADSASHKGSPGAALAQPHIYEAIFNTVSKVTARVRQVVGAPADEEEARAKEVADMTELFRTINDALESWAAGSKDELMEHDAGSETDEALIRRWGQRWLRVFRRRAAVEAAFVAEATKDKMVVDGENGSA
;
A
#
# COMPACT_ATOMS: atom_id res chain seq x y z
N MET A 1 12.16 -27.05 17.60
CA MET A 1 13.11 -27.73 18.50
C MET A 1 13.04 -29.22 18.21
N ALA A 2 14.21 -29.83 18.02
CA ALA A 2 14.59 -31.25 18.04
C ALA A 2 13.58 -32.31 17.52
N ASP A 3 13.89 -32.90 16.37
CA ASP A 3 14.52 -34.24 16.30
C ASP A 3 14.55 -34.69 14.84
N TYR A 4 15.71 -35.12 14.35
CA TYR A 4 15.92 -36.31 13.51
C TYR A 4 17.34 -36.29 12.99
N ASP A 5 18.21 -37.01 13.70
CA ASP A 5 19.51 -37.40 13.20
C ASP A 5 19.70 -38.89 13.49
N ARG A 6 19.87 -39.69 12.43
CA ARG A 6 20.55 -41.00 12.38
C ARG A 6 20.16 -41.76 11.11
N ARG A 7 21.12 -41.92 10.19
CA ARG A 7 21.38 -43.20 9.49
C ARG A 7 22.85 -43.28 9.06
N GLN A 8 23.39 -44.49 9.19
CA GLN A 8 24.81 -44.84 9.30
C GLN A 8 25.59 -44.90 7.97
N SER A 9 26.90 -44.68 8.18
CA SER A 9 28.11 -45.05 7.42
C SER A 9 28.09 -46.32 6.54
N GLY A 10 28.79 -46.24 5.41
CA GLY A 10 29.37 -47.36 4.65
C GLY A 10 30.33 -46.86 3.58
N GLY A 11 31.66 -46.98 3.82
CA GLY A 11 32.71 -46.47 2.93
C GLY A 11 33.31 -47.53 1.99
N TYR A 12 33.95 -47.08 0.89
CA TYR A 12 35.01 -47.80 0.18
C TYR A 12 36.01 -46.85 -0.51
N ASN A 13 37.29 -47.22 -0.40
CA ASN A 13 38.54 -46.53 -0.75
C ASN A 13 38.91 -46.51 -2.25
N ARG A 14 39.72 -45.49 -2.65
CA ARG A 14 40.90 -45.47 -3.59
C ARG A 14 40.90 -44.16 -4.41
N LYS A 15 41.97 -43.37 -4.59
CA LYS A 15 43.43 -43.55 -4.54
C LYS A 15 44.10 -42.19 -4.28
N ARG A 16 45.03 -42.12 -3.32
CA ARG A 16 46.06 -41.07 -3.20
C ARG A 16 47.24 -41.41 -4.12
N ARG A 17 47.81 -40.41 -4.81
CA ARG A 17 49.21 -40.42 -5.29
C ARG A 17 49.94 -39.29 -4.57
N TYR A 18 50.96 -39.66 -3.82
CA TYR A 18 51.98 -38.79 -3.24
C TYR A 18 52.94 -38.35 -4.36
N ARG A 19 53.37 -37.09 -4.34
CA ARG A 19 54.72 -36.71 -4.73
C ARG A 19 55.15 -35.58 -3.80
N ASP A 20 56.10 -35.92 -2.94
CA ASP A 20 56.79 -35.01 -2.03
C ASP A 20 57.78 -34.12 -2.79
N ASP A 21 58.04 -33.00 -2.11
CA ASP A 21 59.24 -32.18 -2.08
C ASP A 21 59.50 -31.09 -3.13
N ASP A 22 59.93 -29.97 -2.56
CA ASP A 22 60.57 -28.79 -3.13
C ASP A 22 59.68 -27.76 -3.83
N ASP A 23 59.04 -26.91 -3.03
CA ASP A 23 58.95 -25.46 -3.32
C ASP A 23 58.68 -24.68 -2.02
N GLN A 24 59.73 -24.64 -1.19
CA GLN A 24 59.84 -23.80 -0.01
C GLN A 24 60.31 -22.39 -0.44
N TYR A 25 59.52 -21.70 -1.27
CA TYR A 25 59.74 -20.28 -1.59
C TYR A 25 58.42 -19.49 -1.60
N ASP A 26 58.39 -18.42 -0.82
CA ASP A 26 57.41 -17.32 -0.82
C ASP A 26 55.96 -17.60 -0.36
N ARG A 27 55.79 -18.13 0.86
CA ARG A 27 54.67 -17.64 1.71
C ARG A 27 55.02 -16.29 2.31
N ARG A 28 55.15 -15.26 1.46
CA ARG A 28 54.93 -13.89 1.93
C ARG A 28 53.49 -13.84 2.41
N GLN A 29 53.29 -13.61 3.70
CA GLN A 29 52.02 -13.16 4.26
C GLN A 29 51.42 -12.16 3.27
N ARG A 30 50.27 -12.49 2.65
CA ARG A 30 49.44 -11.47 2.01
C ARG A 30 49.10 -10.48 3.12
N ARG A 31 49.88 -9.40 3.23
CA ARG A 31 49.47 -8.21 3.98
C ARG A 31 48.05 -7.94 3.53
N ARG A 32 47.07 -7.95 4.45
CA ARG A 32 45.75 -7.39 4.17
C ARG A 32 46.02 -5.97 3.69
N GLN A 33 46.01 -5.74 2.38
CA GLN A 33 46.04 -4.38 1.85
C GLN A 33 44.81 -3.70 2.44
N GLU A 34 45.02 -2.65 3.22
CA GLU A 34 43.92 -1.81 3.64
C GLU A 34 43.18 -1.34 2.39
N ALA A 35 41.85 -1.43 2.42
CA ALA A 35 41.05 -0.96 1.30
C ALA A 35 41.36 0.53 1.03
N PRO A 36 41.34 0.98 -0.24
CA PRO A 36 41.55 2.39 -0.57
C PRO A 36 40.64 3.32 0.24
N VAL A 37 41.12 4.52 0.53
CA VAL A 37 40.39 5.53 1.32
C VAL A 37 38.95 5.75 0.81
N PRO A 38 38.70 5.93 -0.51
CA PRO A 38 37.33 6.06 -1.03
C PRO A 38 36.42 4.86 -0.70
N VAL A 39 36.95 3.63 -0.73
CA VAL A 39 36.19 2.41 -0.42
C VAL A 39 35.86 2.35 1.07
N ARG A 40 36.82 2.73 1.92
CA ARG A 40 36.62 2.81 3.38
C ARG A 40 35.58 3.88 3.72
N PHE A 41 35.71 5.07 3.14
CA PHE A 41 34.77 6.18 3.31
C PHE A 41 33.35 5.73 2.96
N ARG A 42 33.16 5.15 1.78
CA ARG A 42 31.85 4.64 1.34
C ARG A 42 31.26 3.63 2.31
N LYS A 43 32.04 2.62 2.71
CA LYS A 43 31.56 1.57 3.61
C LYS A 43 31.17 2.12 4.98
N GLN A 44 31.93 3.07 5.50
CA GLN A 44 31.69 3.66 6.81
C GLN A 44 30.52 4.66 6.80
N LEU A 45 30.40 5.51 5.77
CA LEU A 45 29.28 6.44 5.66
C LEU A 45 27.96 5.70 5.44
N VAL A 46 27.94 4.64 4.63
CA VAL A 46 26.72 3.82 4.45
C VAL A 46 26.32 3.14 5.76
N ALA A 47 27.28 2.69 6.58
CA ALA A 47 27.00 1.98 7.83
C ALA A 47 26.75 2.90 9.04
N ILE A 48 26.75 4.22 8.87
CA ILE A 48 26.62 5.18 9.96
C ILE A 48 25.31 4.95 10.73
N ALA A 49 25.40 4.98 12.06
CA ALA A 49 24.27 4.81 12.98
C ALA A 49 23.49 3.48 12.83
N GLU A 50 24.09 2.42 12.26
CA GLU A 50 23.43 1.11 12.15
C GLU A 50 23.64 0.19 13.36
N SER A 51 24.49 0.58 14.32
CA SER A 51 24.80 -0.25 15.48
C SER A 51 24.62 0.49 16.79
N PRO A 52 23.78 -0.01 17.73
CA PRO A 52 23.66 0.58 19.05
C PRO A 52 24.93 0.40 19.91
N LEU A 53 25.86 -0.47 19.47
CA LEU A 53 27.13 -0.72 20.16
C LEU A 53 28.23 0.25 19.75
N ARG A 54 28.11 0.89 18.58
CA ARG A 54 29.10 1.85 18.11
C ARG A 54 28.61 3.25 18.41
N ARG A 55 29.50 4.08 18.93
CA ARG A 55 29.21 5.50 19.12
C ARG A 55 29.24 6.16 17.74
N TRP A 56 28.08 6.62 17.28
CA TRP A 56 27.98 7.35 16.02
C TRP A 56 28.91 8.58 16.00
N ALA A 57 29.20 9.19 17.17
CA ALA A 57 30.10 10.34 17.27
C ALA A 57 31.52 10.02 16.79
N ASP A 58 32.07 8.87 17.19
CA ASP A 58 33.39 8.41 16.74
C ASP A 58 33.40 8.15 15.23
N GLU A 59 32.31 7.61 14.69
CA GLU A 59 32.16 7.37 13.25
C GLU A 59 32.07 8.69 12.47
N VAL A 60 31.33 9.68 12.97
CA VAL A 60 31.21 11.02 12.39
C VAL A 60 32.58 11.70 12.31
N LEU A 61 33.32 11.72 13.42
CA LEU A 61 34.66 12.31 13.50
C LEU A 61 35.63 11.62 12.53
N SER A 62 35.62 10.29 12.52
CA SER A 62 36.48 9.50 11.62
C SER A 62 36.17 9.74 10.15
N LEU A 63 34.90 9.91 9.78
CA LEU A 63 34.49 10.19 8.40
C LEU A 63 34.91 11.59 7.97
N ALA A 64 34.68 12.60 8.82
CA ALA A 64 35.08 13.97 8.54
C ALA A 64 36.59 14.09 8.38
N GLN A 65 37.38 13.49 9.28
CA GLN A 65 38.84 13.49 9.20
C GLN A 65 39.34 12.83 7.90
N MET A 66 38.71 11.74 7.47
CA MET A 66 39.07 11.05 6.23
C MET A 66 38.93 11.95 4.99
N ILE A 67 37.89 12.80 4.96
CA ILE A 67 37.70 13.79 3.88
C ILE A 67 38.72 14.92 3.98
N VAL A 68 38.97 15.44 5.18
CA VAL A 68 39.90 16.56 5.40
C VAL A 68 41.34 16.18 5.03
N ASP A 69 41.81 15.02 5.51
CA ASP A 69 43.18 14.53 5.28
C ASP A 69 43.47 14.22 3.81
N ASN A 70 42.44 13.92 3.03
CA ASN A 70 42.55 13.46 1.64
C ASN A 70 41.77 14.37 0.68
N TYR A 71 41.54 15.63 1.05
CA TYR A 71 40.69 16.54 0.27
C TYR A 71 41.22 16.85 -1.14
N ASP A 72 42.53 16.68 -1.36
CA ASP A 72 43.15 16.89 -2.66
C ASP A 72 42.85 15.75 -3.65
N ASP A 73 42.32 14.60 -3.17
CA ASP A 73 41.84 13.51 -3.99
C ASP A 73 40.47 13.86 -4.62
N GLU A 74 40.49 14.19 -5.90
CA GLU A 74 39.30 14.51 -6.69
C GLU A 74 38.27 13.38 -6.70
N HIS A 75 38.72 12.12 -6.73
CA HIS A 75 37.82 10.97 -6.71
C HIS A 75 37.11 10.86 -5.36
N LEU A 76 37.82 11.10 -4.26
CA LEU A 76 37.22 11.13 -2.92
C LEU A 76 36.23 12.29 -2.77
N ARG A 77 36.57 13.50 -3.22
CA ARG A 77 35.64 14.65 -3.18
C ARG A 77 34.36 14.38 -3.96
N SER A 78 34.49 13.86 -5.18
CA SER A 78 33.33 13.50 -6.01
C SER A 78 32.48 12.42 -5.35
N LEU A 79 33.12 11.38 -4.79
CA LEU A 79 32.43 10.33 -4.04
C LEU A 79 31.72 10.90 -2.81
N TYR A 80 32.36 11.79 -2.06
CA TYR A 80 31.81 12.42 -0.87
C TYR A 80 30.51 13.17 -1.18
N VAL A 81 30.54 14.10 -2.15
CA VAL A 81 29.36 14.88 -2.54
C VAL A 81 28.24 13.98 -3.03
N ASN A 82 28.54 13.06 -3.95
CA ASN A 82 27.52 12.16 -4.51
C ASN A 82 26.93 11.24 -3.43
N LEU A 83 27.76 10.68 -2.55
CA LEU A 83 27.30 9.74 -1.53
C LEU A 83 26.52 10.43 -0.41
N VAL A 84 26.91 11.64 0.00
CA VAL A 84 26.14 12.43 0.98
C VAL A 84 24.72 12.68 0.47
N LEU A 85 24.57 13.19 -0.75
CA LEU A 85 23.25 13.48 -1.32
C LEU A 85 22.45 12.20 -1.62
N GLN A 86 23.12 11.13 -2.08
CA GLN A 86 22.46 9.83 -2.27
C GLN A 86 21.95 9.25 -0.94
N MET A 87 22.72 9.35 0.14
CA MET A 87 22.31 8.88 1.46
C MET A 87 21.09 9.64 2.00
N VAL A 88 21.02 10.96 1.77
CA VAL A 88 19.87 11.78 2.17
C VAL A 88 18.59 11.34 1.47
N LEU A 89 18.68 10.98 0.19
CA LEU A 89 17.53 10.53 -0.59
C LEU A 89 17.13 9.07 -0.31
N GLU A 90 18.10 8.16 -0.26
CA GLU A 90 17.83 6.71 -0.16
C GLU A 90 17.69 6.22 1.29
N GLN A 91 18.29 6.91 2.26
CA GLN A 91 18.32 6.50 3.66
C GLN A 91 18.01 7.68 4.59
N PRO A 92 16.80 8.27 4.50
CA PRO A 92 16.45 9.51 5.18
C PRO A 92 16.48 9.42 6.72
N LEU A 93 16.39 8.22 7.29
CA LEU A 93 16.63 7.96 8.72
C LEU A 93 18.01 8.43 9.19
N LYS A 94 19.00 8.44 8.29
CA LYS A 94 20.39 8.79 8.60
C LYS A 94 20.72 10.25 8.32
N THR A 95 19.78 11.05 7.79
CA THR A 95 20.01 12.44 7.39
C THR A 95 20.67 13.29 8.48
N PRO A 96 20.24 13.27 9.76
CA PRO A 96 20.92 14.04 10.81
C PRO A 96 22.38 13.65 11.00
N PHE A 97 22.70 12.35 10.93
CA PHE A 97 24.07 11.85 11.12
C PHE A 97 24.96 12.16 9.91
N VAL A 98 24.41 12.09 8.70
CA VAL A 98 25.11 12.53 7.49
C VAL A 98 25.37 14.04 7.56
N ALA A 99 24.41 14.85 8.02
CA ALA A 99 24.60 16.28 8.25
C ALA A 99 25.71 16.55 9.28
N ALA A 100 25.79 15.77 10.36
CA ALA A 100 26.88 15.90 11.34
C ALA A 100 28.27 15.65 10.72
N VAL A 101 28.41 14.70 9.78
CA VAL A 101 29.67 14.50 9.04
C VAL A 101 30.05 15.76 8.26
N VAL A 102 29.07 16.38 7.57
CA VAL A 102 29.31 17.61 6.79
C VAL A 102 29.65 18.79 7.70
N LEU A 103 28.97 18.94 8.84
CA LEU A 103 29.23 20.01 9.82
C LEU A 103 30.62 19.89 10.45
N VAL A 104 31.04 18.67 10.84
CA VAL A 104 32.39 18.44 11.37
C VAL A 104 33.44 18.66 10.28
N ALA A 105 33.17 18.22 9.04
CA ALA A 105 34.05 18.50 7.91
C ALA A 105 34.18 20.01 7.66
N ASN A 106 33.09 20.78 7.74
CA ASN A 106 33.09 22.24 7.61
C ASN A 106 33.99 22.91 8.67
N ALA A 107 33.85 22.49 9.93
CA ALA A 107 34.62 23.04 11.05
C ALA A 107 36.14 22.82 10.90
N LEU A 108 36.54 21.76 10.18
CA LEU A 108 37.94 21.43 9.92
C LEU A 108 38.45 21.99 8.58
N LYS A 109 37.59 21.99 7.55
CA LYS A 109 37.89 22.43 6.19
C LYS A 109 36.63 22.99 5.50
N PRO A 110 36.42 24.32 5.48
CA PRO A 110 35.18 24.93 5.00
C PRO A 110 34.79 24.58 3.56
N GLU A 111 35.77 24.36 2.68
CA GLU A 111 35.54 24.02 1.27
C GLU A 111 34.77 22.69 1.12
N ALA A 112 34.84 21.79 2.12
CA ALA A 112 34.10 20.54 2.11
C ALA A 112 32.57 20.74 2.20
N MET A 113 32.10 21.84 2.79
CA MET A 113 30.67 22.17 2.80
C MET A 113 30.24 22.92 1.54
N GLU A 114 31.09 23.82 1.02
CA GLU A 114 30.83 24.61 -0.20
C GLU A 114 30.45 23.69 -1.38
N ILE A 115 31.26 22.65 -1.66
CA ILE A 115 31.00 21.71 -2.77
C ILE A 115 29.72 20.88 -2.60
N VAL A 116 29.26 20.68 -1.36
CA VAL A 116 28.00 19.98 -1.07
C VAL A 116 26.81 20.92 -1.29
N LEU A 117 26.90 22.17 -0.81
CA LEU A 117 25.86 23.18 -0.99
C LEU A 117 25.64 23.54 -2.47
N GLU A 118 26.72 23.68 -3.25
CA GLU A 118 26.63 23.93 -4.70
C GLU A 118 25.83 22.84 -5.41
N ARG A 119 26.14 21.57 -5.12
CA ARG A 119 25.43 20.45 -5.74
C ARG A 119 23.99 20.33 -5.23
N LEU A 120 23.79 20.50 -3.92
CA LEU A 120 22.47 20.46 -3.28
C LEU A 120 21.53 21.50 -3.88
N ALA A 121 21.98 22.75 -4.06
CA ALA A 121 21.16 23.82 -4.62
C ALA A 121 20.70 23.49 -6.05
N LYS A 122 21.62 23.01 -6.90
CA LYS A 122 21.30 22.60 -8.28
C LYS A 122 20.32 21.44 -8.35
N ASP A 123 20.54 20.41 -7.54
CA ASP A 123 19.69 19.22 -7.52
C ASP A 123 18.31 19.55 -6.93
N LEU A 124 18.23 20.45 -5.95
CA LEU A 124 16.97 20.95 -5.38
C LEU A 124 16.18 21.80 -6.40
N GLU A 125 16.81 22.72 -7.10
CA GLU A 125 16.18 23.50 -8.18
C GLU A 125 15.58 22.57 -9.25
N SER A 126 16.37 21.56 -9.67
CA SER A 126 15.93 20.57 -10.65
C SER A 126 14.76 19.73 -10.14
N ALA A 127 14.76 19.35 -8.86
CA ALA A 127 13.70 18.57 -8.24
C ALA A 127 12.40 19.38 -8.11
N ILE A 128 12.47 20.67 -7.78
CA ILE A 128 11.30 21.56 -7.75
C ILE A 128 10.71 21.70 -9.16
N ALA A 129 11.55 21.95 -10.17
CA ALA A 129 11.11 22.08 -11.55
C ALA A 129 10.43 20.81 -12.09
N ALA A 130 10.87 19.63 -11.63
CA ALA A 130 10.31 18.34 -12.04
C ALA A 130 9.11 17.87 -11.18
N GLY A 131 8.69 18.63 -10.16
CA GLY A 131 7.64 18.19 -9.22
C GLY A 131 8.04 16.96 -8.40
N GLN A 132 9.33 16.76 -8.13
CA GLN A 132 9.84 15.62 -7.35
C GLN A 132 9.74 15.93 -5.84
N TRP A 133 8.52 16.14 -5.36
CA TRP A 133 8.22 16.68 -4.03
C TRP A 133 8.85 15.90 -2.87
N THR A 134 8.95 14.58 -2.96
CA THR A 134 9.68 13.77 -1.95
C THR A 134 11.16 14.14 -1.90
N GLN A 135 11.83 14.33 -3.04
CA GLN A 135 13.25 14.71 -3.07
C GLN A 135 13.43 16.15 -2.55
N VAL A 136 12.54 17.06 -2.94
CA VAL A 136 12.50 18.43 -2.41
C VAL A 136 12.42 18.42 -0.88
N LYS A 137 11.51 17.63 -0.30
CA LYS A 137 11.37 17.46 1.15
C LYS A 137 12.67 16.98 1.80
N LEU A 138 13.29 15.93 1.25
CA LEU A 138 14.49 15.34 1.82
C LEU A 138 15.71 16.27 1.74
N TYR A 139 15.87 16.99 0.63
CA TYR A 139 16.91 18.00 0.48
C TYR A 139 16.72 19.20 1.41
N LEU A 140 15.48 19.71 1.55
CA LEU A 140 15.18 20.79 2.49
C LEU A 140 15.43 20.37 3.94
N LYS A 141 15.07 19.14 4.32
CA LYS A 141 15.39 18.59 5.65
C LYS A 141 16.89 18.48 5.89
N PHE A 142 17.65 18.03 4.90
CA PHE A 142 19.10 17.97 5.00
C PHE A 142 19.71 19.37 5.14
N MET A 143 19.27 20.33 4.31
CA MET A 143 19.68 21.73 4.41
C MET A 143 19.33 22.33 5.78
N ALA A 144 18.14 22.02 6.33
CA ALA A 144 17.73 22.43 7.67
C ALA A 144 18.59 21.82 8.78
N CYS A 145 19.10 20.59 8.62
CA CYS A 145 20.08 20.03 9.56
C CYS A 145 21.41 20.82 9.54
N LEU A 146 21.76 21.46 8.41
CA LEU A 146 22.97 22.28 8.26
C LEU A 146 22.80 23.72 8.75
N GLN A 147 21.62 24.12 9.24
CA GLN A 147 21.24 25.50 9.57
C GLN A 147 22.28 26.25 10.42
N CYS A 148 22.93 25.59 11.39
CA CYS A 148 23.92 26.23 12.25
C CYS A 148 25.16 26.78 11.51
N SER A 149 25.43 26.30 10.29
CA SER A 149 26.54 26.74 9.42
C SER A 149 26.07 27.53 8.20
N LEU A 150 24.84 28.03 8.19
CA LEU A 150 24.31 28.86 7.10
C LEU A 150 24.32 30.35 7.48
N GLU A 151 24.58 31.22 6.50
CA GLU A 151 24.53 32.68 6.65
C GLU A 151 23.07 33.20 6.67
N GLY A 152 22.87 34.37 7.30
CA GLY A 152 21.56 35.03 7.37
C GLY A 152 20.49 34.14 8.02
N ASP A 153 19.32 34.11 7.40
CA ASP A 153 18.16 33.32 7.85
C ASP A 153 18.22 31.85 7.38
N GLY A 154 19.30 31.42 6.73
CA GLY A 154 19.50 30.04 6.26
C GLY A 154 18.38 29.56 5.34
N VAL A 155 17.72 28.45 5.69
CA VAL A 155 16.69 27.82 4.82
C VAL A 155 15.38 28.63 4.71
N PHE A 156 15.09 29.54 5.66
CA PHE A 156 13.78 30.19 5.76
C PHE A 156 13.34 31.03 4.55
N PRO A 157 14.21 31.83 3.90
CA PRO A 157 13.82 32.58 2.70
C PRO A 157 13.30 31.68 1.57
N LEU A 158 13.90 30.50 1.39
CA LEU A 158 13.44 29.52 0.41
C LEU A 158 12.09 28.92 0.81
N LEU A 159 11.87 28.66 2.10
CA LEU A 159 10.56 28.19 2.60
C LEU A 159 9.47 29.25 2.44
N GLU A 160 9.80 30.54 2.63
CA GLU A 160 8.88 31.65 2.39
C GLU A 160 8.50 31.78 0.91
N GLU A 161 9.46 31.63 -0.01
CA GLU A 161 9.18 31.65 -1.44
C GLU A 161 8.30 30.46 -1.88
N LEU A 162 8.58 29.27 -1.36
CA LEU A 162 7.72 28.09 -1.56
C LEU A 162 6.30 28.31 -1.00
N PHE A 163 6.19 28.92 0.18
CA PHE A 163 4.88 29.25 0.75
C PHE A 163 4.10 30.22 -0.15
N ASN A 164 4.75 31.27 -0.67
CA ASN A 164 4.08 32.23 -1.55
C ASN A 164 3.51 31.52 -2.79
N ARG A 165 4.25 30.58 -3.39
CA ARG A 165 3.75 29.76 -4.50
C ARG A 165 2.58 28.86 -4.09
N ALA A 166 2.65 28.24 -2.91
CA ALA A 166 1.55 27.43 -2.39
C ALA A 166 0.28 28.27 -2.16
N ALA A 167 0.43 29.49 -1.63
CA ALA A 167 -0.67 30.42 -1.42
C ALA A 167 -1.30 30.89 -2.74
N ASP A 168 -0.50 31.17 -3.76
CA ASP A 168 -0.99 31.52 -5.10
C ASP A 168 -1.84 30.37 -5.69
N LEU A 169 -1.37 29.12 -5.56
CA LEU A 169 -2.08 27.93 -6.05
C LEU A 169 -3.41 27.70 -5.31
N GLN A 170 -3.41 27.78 -3.97
CA GLN A 170 -4.63 27.62 -3.16
C GLN A 170 -5.65 28.73 -3.40
N THR A 171 -5.17 29.96 -3.65
CA THR A 171 -6.04 31.09 -4.00
C THR A 171 -6.70 30.88 -5.37
N ALA A 172 -5.97 30.25 -6.31
CA ALA A 172 -6.50 29.93 -7.63
C ALA A 172 -7.50 28.76 -7.60
N SER A 173 -7.28 27.77 -6.73
CA SER A 173 -8.15 26.59 -6.57
C SER A 173 -8.04 26.00 -5.17
N SER A 174 -9.14 25.95 -4.43
CA SER A 174 -9.21 25.29 -3.12
C SER A 174 -9.13 23.75 -3.20
N GLU A 175 -9.20 23.17 -4.40
CA GLU A 175 -8.98 21.75 -4.66
C GLU A 175 -7.53 21.43 -5.05
N ASP A 176 -6.63 22.43 -5.05
CA ASP A 176 -5.24 22.21 -5.39
C ASP A 176 -4.54 21.34 -4.32
N THR A 177 -3.84 20.30 -4.78
CA THR A 177 -3.10 19.39 -3.91
C THR A 177 -1.62 19.77 -3.78
N ILE A 178 -1.06 20.51 -4.75
CA ILE A 178 0.36 20.87 -4.76
C ILE A 178 0.68 21.84 -3.63
N GLY A 179 -0.13 22.87 -3.45
CA GLY A 179 0.00 23.86 -2.38
C GLY A 179 -0.07 23.20 -1.01
N THR A 180 -1.01 22.28 -0.79
CA THR A 180 -1.09 21.52 0.48
C THR A 180 0.15 20.65 0.72
N GLU A 181 0.73 20.06 -0.34
CA GLU A 181 1.96 19.26 -0.24
C GLU A 181 3.17 20.15 0.10
N ILE A 182 3.30 21.32 -0.54
CA ILE A 182 4.36 22.29 -0.25
C ILE A 182 4.27 22.75 1.21
N VAL A 183 3.07 23.07 1.70
CA VAL A 183 2.88 23.45 3.12
C VAL A 183 3.27 22.30 4.05
N LYS A 184 2.90 21.05 3.72
CA LYS A 184 3.33 19.87 4.48
C LYS A 184 4.85 19.76 4.53
N ILE A 185 5.53 19.96 3.40
CA ILE A 185 6.99 19.94 3.31
C ILE A 185 7.61 21.02 4.21
N ILE A 186 7.11 22.26 4.14
CA ILE A 186 7.58 23.37 4.98
C ILE A 186 7.47 23.00 6.46
N LEU A 187 6.30 22.52 6.89
CA LEU A 187 6.06 22.11 8.27
C LEU A 187 6.97 20.95 8.71
N LEU A 188 7.28 20.01 7.82
CA LEU A 188 8.20 18.91 8.10
C LEU A 188 9.68 19.34 8.10
N THR A 189 10.02 20.48 7.49
CA THR A 189 11.38 21.03 7.48
C THR A 189 11.69 21.85 8.74
N ILE A 190 10.74 22.65 9.24
CA ILE A 190 10.93 23.56 10.38
C ILE A 190 11.55 22.84 11.61
N PRO A 191 11.07 21.67 12.06
CA PRO A 191 11.66 20.95 13.20
C PRO A 191 13.15 20.72 13.07
N TYR A 192 13.64 20.31 11.90
CA TYR A 192 15.06 20.02 11.71
C TYR A 192 15.92 21.29 11.79
N ALA A 193 15.40 22.42 11.30
CA ALA A 193 16.07 23.72 11.44
C ALA A 193 16.13 24.15 12.92
N MET A 194 15.02 23.95 13.65
CA MET A 194 14.93 24.26 15.09
C MET A 194 15.83 23.36 15.95
N VAL A 195 16.00 22.08 15.59
CA VAL A 195 16.96 21.20 16.28
C VAL A 195 18.40 21.62 16.01
N SER A 196 18.71 22.11 14.80
CA SER A 196 20.06 22.51 14.38
C SER A 196 20.48 23.86 14.98
N ALA A 197 19.63 24.89 14.90
CA ALA A 197 19.94 26.25 15.34
C ALA A 197 18.71 26.99 15.90
N PRO A 198 18.27 26.70 17.14
CA PRO A 198 17.03 27.24 17.68
C PRO A 198 17.09 28.76 17.96
N GLY A 199 18.26 29.34 18.27
CA GLY A 199 18.38 30.71 18.79
C GLY A 199 17.78 31.78 17.88
N ASP A 200 18.27 31.88 16.65
CA ASP A 200 17.90 32.96 15.72
C ASP A 200 16.64 32.64 14.88
N CYS A 201 16.20 31.37 14.87
CA CYS A 201 15.17 30.88 13.97
C CYS A 201 13.75 30.88 14.56
N LYS A 202 13.59 31.06 15.88
CA LYS A 202 12.28 30.96 16.57
C LYS A 202 11.22 31.91 16.01
N GLN A 203 11.59 33.17 15.79
CA GLN A 203 10.65 34.17 15.26
C GLN A 203 10.23 33.82 13.83
N LYS A 204 11.17 33.44 12.98
CA LYS A 204 10.90 33.03 11.59
C LYS A 204 10.02 31.78 11.51
N ALA A 205 10.29 30.79 12.36
CA ALA A 205 9.43 29.62 12.47
C ALA A 205 8.00 29.99 12.89
N ALA A 206 7.84 30.92 13.85
CA ALA A 206 6.53 31.39 14.27
C ALA A 206 5.78 32.14 13.15
N GLU A 207 6.44 33.08 12.48
CA GLU A 207 5.88 33.84 11.34
C GLU A 207 5.44 32.91 10.21
N LEU A 208 6.27 31.91 9.88
CA LEU A 208 5.96 30.95 8.82
C LEU A 208 4.82 30.00 9.23
N MET A 209 4.78 29.54 10.48
CA MET A 209 3.67 28.72 10.98
C MET A 209 2.34 29.46 11.02
N GLU A 210 2.33 30.76 11.29
CA GLU A 210 1.12 31.59 11.23
C GLU A 210 0.59 31.67 9.78
N LYS A 211 1.50 31.85 8.81
CA LYS A 211 1.16 31.83 7.38
C LYS A 211 0.62 30.48 6.92
N THR A 212 1.26 29.37 7.30
CA THR A 212 0.84 28.03 6.89
C THR A 212 -0.50 27.62 7.49
N ASP A 213 -0.86 28.16 8.65
CA ASP A 213 -2.14 27.84 9.33
C ASP A 213 -3.35 28.17 8.46
N ILE A 214 -3.26 29.23 7.63
CA ILE A 214 -4.32 29.65 6.71
C ILE A 214 -4.71 28.51 5.76
N ILE A 215 -3.71 27.80 5.22
CA ILE A 215 -3.91 26.68 4.29
C ILE A 215 -4.16 25.38 5.08
N ALA A 216 -3.38 25.15 6.14
CA ALA A 216 -3.40 23.89 6.88
C ALA A 216 -4.69 23.67 7.66
N SER A 217 -5.36 24.73 8.13
CA SER A 217 -6.59 24.63 8.91
C SER A 217 -7.85 24.49 8.04
N GLU A 218 -7.77 24.73 6.73
CA GLU A 218 -8.90 24.54 5.82
C GLU A 218 -9.06 23.06 5.43
N PRO A 219 -10.23 22.43 5.66
CA PRO A 219 -10.45 21.04 5.26
C PRO A 219 -10.48 20.91 3.74
N HIS A 220 -9.57 20.11 3.18
CA HIS A 220 -9.54 19.84 1.74
C HIS A 220 -10.81 19.10 1.29
N ALA A 221 -11.38 19.47 0.14
CA ALA A 221 -12.62 18.89 -0.40
C ALA A 221 -12.57 17.35 -0.53
N LEU A 222 -11.40 16.82 -0.93
CA LEU A 222 -11.16 15.38 -1.09
C LEU A 222 -10.98 14.61 0.24
N HIS A 223 -10.88 15.26 1.40
CA HIS A 223 -10.61 14.60 2.69
C HIS A 223 -11.64 13.51 3.03
N ALA A 224 -12.93 13.78 2.81
CA ALA A 224 -14.01 12.82 3.09
C ALA A 224 -13.89 11.52 2.28
N LEU A 225 -13.30 11.61 1.08
CA LEU A 225 -13.11 10.45 0.20
C LEU A 225 -12.04 9.50 0.76
N VAL A 226 -11.01 10.05 1.40
CA VAL A 226 -9.84 9.30 1.87
C VAL A 226 -9.90 8.89 3.35
N ASP A 227 -10.97 9.25 4.07
CA ASP A 227 -11.17 8.80 5.44
C ASP A 227 -11.31 7.25 5.51
N PRO A 228 -10.55 6.56 6.37
CA PRO A 228 -10.57 5.09 6.46
C PRO A 228 -11.81 4.53 7.18
N TYR A 229 -12.58 5.33 7.90
CA TYR A 229 -13.70 4.90 8.73
C TYR A 229 -15.03 5.57 8.33
N TYR A 230 -16.14 4.93 8.67
CA TYR A 230 -17.48 5.52 8.57
C TYR A 230 -17.77 6.34 9.82
N THR A 231 -18.17 7.59 9.65
CA THR A 231 -18.77 8.38 10.72
C THR A 231 -20.21 7.91 10.92
N LYS A 232 -20.47 7.14 11.98
CA LYS A 232 -21.85 6.90 12.43
C LYS A 232 -22.37 8.18 13.08
N SER A 233 -23.62 8.53 12.80
CA SER A 233 -24.27 9.75 13.32
C SER A 233 -24.57 9.73 14.82
N ASN A 234 -24.51 8.57 15.52
CA ASN A 234 -25.01 8.43 16.90
C ASN A 234 -24.23 7.44 17.80
N GLU A 235 -23.03 7.01 17.44
CA GLU A 235 -22.14 6.27 18.35
C GLU A 235 -20.86 7.08 18.52
N ASP A 236 -20.16 6.92 19.66
CA ASP A 236 -18.79 7.38 19.90
C ASP A 236 -17.85 6.73 18.87
N SER A 237 -17.94 7.17 17.61
CA SER A 237 -16.91 6.96 16.62
C SER A 237 -15.65 7.58 17.21
N PRO A 238 -14.46 6.93 17.13
CA PRO A 238 -13.25 7.71 17.29
C PRO A 238 -13.36 8.87 16.30
N THR A 239 -13.12 10.07 16.81
CA THR A 239 -13.11 11.35 16.10
C THR A 239 -12.67 11.15 14.64
N ALA A 240 -13.43 11.73 13.70
CA ALA A 240 -13.12 11.71 12.26
C ALA A 240 -11.60 11.81 12.04
N SER A 241 -11.04 10.91 11.24
CA SER A 241 -9.59 10.76 11.19
C SER A 241 -8.95 12.06 10.72
N ALA A 242 -8.02 12.59 11.52
CA ALA A 242 -7.46 13.91 11.31
C ALA A 242 -6.62 13.93 10.03
N SER A 243 -6.73 15.02 9.26
CA SER A 243 -5.79 15.32 8.18
C SER A 243 -4.38 15.41 8.77
N VAL A 244 -3.40 14.76 8.13
CA VAL A 244 -1.99 14.80 8.55
C VAL A 244 -1.48 16.24 8.56
N LEU A 245 -1.92 17.07 7.61
CA LEU A 245 -1.51 18.48 7.53
C LEU A 245 -2.02 19.28 8.72
N VAL A 246 -3.33 19.20 9.00
CA VAL A 246 -3.97 19.86 10.17
C VAL A 246 -3.32 19.38 11.46
N LEU A 247 -3.08 18.07 11.56
CA LEU A 247 -2.46 17.44 12.72
C LEU A 247 -1.06 18.00 12.96
N LEU A 248 -0.23 18.01 11.91
CA LEU A 248 1.14 18.50 11.98
C LEU A 248 1.20 19.98 12.38
N GLN A 249 0.35 20.83 11.78
CA GLN A 249 0.26 22.26 12.12
C GLN A 249 0.00 22.45 13.62
N LYS A 250 -1.00 21.77 14.19
CA LYS A 250 -1.33 21.85 15.62
C LYS A 250 -0.22 21.31 16.52
N GLN A 251 0.39 20.21 16.12
CA GLN A 251 1.51 19.61 16.87
C GLN A 251 2.71 20.55 16.94
N LEU A 252 3.04 21.23 15.84
CA LEU A 252 4.16 22.18 15.79
C LEU A 252 3.87 23.45 16.60
N GLN A 253 2.64 23.97 16.56
CA GLN A 253 2.23 25.07 17.43
C GLN A 253 2.35 24.69 18.92
N ALA A 254 1.95 23.48 19.29
CA ALA A 254 2.11 22.97 20.65
C ALA A 254 3.59 22.78 21.03
N GLU A 255 4.42 22.30 20.11
CA GLU A 255 5.85 22.13 20.32
C GLU A 255 6.60 23.47 20.47
N ALA A 256 6.21 24.48 19.68
CA ALA A 256 6.74 25.83 19.78
C ALA A 256 6.45 26.46 21.15
N SER A 257 5.28 26.17 21.74
CA SER A 257 4.94 26.61 23.10
C SER A 257 5.83 25.99 24.20
N LYS A 258 6.48 24.86 23.89
CA LYS A 258 7.44 24.15 24.76
C LYS A 258 8.89 24.47 24.41
N ASP A 259 9.13 25.60 23.74
CA ASP A 259 10.44 26.06 23.32
C ASP A 259 11.20 25.09 22.38
N TRP A 260 10.47 24.33 21.56
CA TRP A 260 11.04 23.42 20.57
C TRP A 260 11.95 22.32 21.17
N GLU A 261 11.48 21.67 22.23
CA GLU A 261 12.18 20.55 22.87
C GLU A 261 12.60 19.49 21.84
N LEU A 262 11.65 19.09 20.98
CA LEU A 262 11.81 18.16 19.86
C LEU A 262 12.49 16.87 20.31
N ALA A 263 12.04 16.34 21.45
CA ALA A 263 12.70 15.29 22.22
C ALA A 263 12.99 13.99 21.43
N CYS A 264 12.25 13.72 20.34
CA CYS A 264 12.47 12.52 19.53
C CYS A 264 13.61 12.65 18.50
N LEU A 265 13.98 13.86 18.10
CA LEU A 265 14.96 14.09 17.03
C LEU A 265 16.39 14.04 17.57
N PRO A 266 17.31 13.32 16.91
CA PRO A 266 18.70 13.23 17.36
C PRO A 266 19.45 14.54 17.11
N ARG A 267 20.46 14.82 17.93
CA ARG A 267 21.34 16.00 17.82
C ARG A 267 22.80 15.59 17.62
N PRO A 268 23.15 14.94 16.48
CA PRO A 268 24.48 14.35 16.30
C PRO A 268 25.63 15.36 16.15
N TRP A 269 25.34 16.66 16.08
CA TRP A 269 26.33 17.73 16.15
C TRP A 269 26.58 18.25 17.57
N GLN A 270 25.81 17.81 18.57
CA GLN A 270 26.08 18.09 19.98
C GLN A 270 27.03 17.02 20.51
N MET A 271 28.32 17.37 20.55
CA MET A 271 29.38 16.46 20.93
C MET A 271 29.41 16.26 22.45
N SER A 272 29.96 15.12 22.88
CA SER A 272 30.05 14.79 24.30
C SER A 272 31.04 15.70 25.02
N LEU A 273 31.01 15.69 26.37
CA LEU A 273 32.02 16.37 27.19
C LEU A 273 33.47 15.86 26.94
N ALA A 274 33.65 14.72 26.27
CA ALA A 274 34.97 14.24 25.88
C ALA A 274 35.54 14.98 24.66
N ASP A 275 34.70 15.68 23.89
CA ASP A 275 35.00 16.23 22.57
C ASP A 275 34.80 17.76 22.54
N VAL A 276 35.11 18.44 23.65
CA VAL A 276 34.88 19.89 23.84
C VAL A 276 35.60 20.73 22.77
N GLU A 277 36.80 20.33 22.36
CA GLU A 277 37.54 21.04 21.31
C GLU A 277 36.79 20.99 19.96
N THR A 278 36.22 19.84 19.61
CA THR A 278 35.39 19.69 18.41
C THR A 278 34.12 20.52 18.52
N GLN A 279 33.50 20.54 19.70
CA GLN A 279 32.30 21.36 19.94
C GLN A 279 32.59 22.85 19.78
N ASP A 280 33.74 23.34 20.25
CA ASP A 280 34.18 24.73 20.08
C ASP A 280 34.43 25.05 18.60
N LYS A 281 35.12 24.16 17.87
CA LYS A 281 35.35 24.28 16.42
C LYS A 281 34.03 24.33 15.64
N LEU A 282 33.04 23.50 15.99
CA LEU A 282 31.71 23.52 15.37
C LEU A 282 30.96 24.82 15.62
N THR A 283 31.05 25.35 16.85
CA THR A 283 30.37 26.60 17.24
C THR A 283 30.95 27.80 16.52
N ASN A 284 32.26 27.79 16.25
CA ASN A 284 32.99 28.85 15.56
C ASN A 284 33.24 28.56 14.07
N ALA A 285 32.59 27.54 13.50
CA ALA A 285 32.77 27.15 12.12
C ALA A 285 32.35 28.27 11.15
N ARG A 286 32.98 28.32 9.98
CA ARG A 286 32.61 29.28 8.92
C ARG A 286 31.17 29.01 8.47
N LYS A 287 30.37 30.08 8.45
CA LYS A 287 29.03 30.06 7.85
C LYS A 287 29.13 30.24 6.34
N HIS A 288 28.16 29.69 5.62
CA HIS A 288 28.09 29.70 4.16
C HIS A 288 26.78 30.29 3.66
N ALA A 289 26.85 31.13 2.63
CA ALA A 289 25.67 31.52 1.87
C ALA A 289 25.11 30.32 1.10
N ILE A 290 23.79 30.18 1.04
CA ILE A 290 23.13 29.21 0.17
C ILE A 290 23.25 29.73 -1.27
N PRO A 291 23.72 28.91 -2.23
CA PRO A 291 23.69 29.27 -3.65
C PRO A 291 22.25 29.58 -4.10
N ALA A 292 22.08 30.50 -5.04
CA ALA A 292 20.74 30.88 -5.51
C ALA A 292 19.97 29.67 -6.07
N ILE A 293 18.74 29.49 -5.61
CA ILE A 293 17.80 28.45 -6.05
C ILE A 293 16.58 29.15 -6.63
N SER A 294 16.30 28.96 -7.91
CA SER A 294 15.16 29.55 -8.59
C SER A 294 13.92 28.66 -8.43
N ILE A 295 12.81 29.22 -7.94
CA ILE A 295 11.52 28.52 -7.93
C ILE A 295 10.73 28.90 -9.19
N PRO A 296 10.38 27.92 -10.05
CA PRO A 296 9.56 28.17 -11.23
C PRO A 296 8.25 28.90 -10.90
N ALA A 297 7.80 29.74 -11.84
CA ALA A 297 6.53 30.44 -11.69
C ALA A 297 5.33 29.47 -11.69
N ASN A 298 5.39 28.45 -12.55
CA ASN A 298 4.43 27.36 -12.62
C ASN A 298 5.08 26.09 -12.07
N VAL A 299 4.54 25.58 -10.97
CA VAL A 299 4.99 24.33 -10.37
C VAL A 299 4.06 23.19 -10.76
N VAL A 300 4.63 22.00 -10.99
CA VAL A 300 3.90 20.83 -11.49
C VAL A 300 3.73 19.79 -10.39
N ALA A 301 2.66 18.99 -10.45
CA ALA A 301 2.41 17.91 -9.49
C ALA A 301 3.49 16.83 -9.55
N GLY A 302 4.11 16.64 -10.72
CA GLY A 302 5.14 15.64 -10.96
C GLY A 302 4.55 14.26 -11.25
N PRO A 303 5.39 13.20 -11.21
CA PRO A 303 4.99 11.86 -11.65
C PRO A 303 4.04 11.13 -10.67
N ARG A 304 3.84 11.67 -9.47
CA ARG A 304 3.03 11.07 -8.40
C ARG A 304 1.81 11.96 -8.15
N ALA A 305 0.62 11.36 -8.30
CA ALA A 305 -0.61 12.02 -7.91
C ALA A 305 -0.61 12.34 -6.40
N LEU A 306 -0.99 13.57 -6.07
CA LEU A 306 -1.04 14.07 -4.70
C LEU A 306 -2.48 14.02 -4.20
N PHE A 307 -2.66 13.63 -2.94
CA PHE A 307 -3.97 13.58 -2.28
C PHE A 307 -3.82 13.95 -0.81
N PRO A 308 -4.87 14.48 -0.17
CA PRO A 308 -4.87 14.67 1.27
C PRO A 308 -4.57 13.35 1.99
N GLU A 309 -3.70 13.42 3.00
CA GLU A 309 -3.32 12.27 3.80
C GLU A 309 -4.08 12.29 5.13
N VAL A 310 -4.52 11.10 5.56
CA VAL A 310 -5.25 10.91 6.81
C VAL A 310 -4.40 10.11 7.78
N TYR A 311 -4.31 10.56 9.02
CA TYR A 311 -3.57 9.86 10.05
C TYR A 311 -4.33 8.60 10.49
N LEU A 312 -3.76 7.43 10.22
CA LEU A 312 -4.28 6.13 10.64
C LEU A 312 -3.32 5.44 11.60
N SER A 313 -3.81 4.97 12.75
CA SER A 313 -3.05 4.08 13.63
C SER A 313 -3.82 2.79 13.91
N VAL A 314 -3.13 1.65 13.86
CA VAL A 314 -3.66 0.33 14.25
C VAL A 314 -3.48 0.03 15.74
N TYR A 315 -2.94 0.99 16.50
CA TYR A 315 -2.78 0.93 17.95
C TYR A 315 -3.54 2.05 18.67
N ALA A 316 -4.47 2.70 17.97
CA ALA A 316 -5.41 3.61 18.60
C ALA A 316 -6.30 2.87 19.62
N GLU A 317 -6.85 3.62 20.59
CA GLU A 317 -7.80 3.10 21.60
C GLU A 317 -7.19 2.02 22.51
N GLN A 318 -5.87 2.05 22.73
CA GLN A 318 -5.19 1.21 23.72
C GLN A 318 -5.14 1.90 25.08
N GLU A 319 -5.13 1.12 26.16
CA GLU A 319 -5.03 1.65 27.53
C GLU A 319 -3.69 2.33 27.81
N VAL A 320 -2.61 1.88 27.15
CA VAL A 320 -1.28 2.47 27.23
C VAL A 320 -0.80 2.78 25.83
N GLU A 321 -0.34 4.01 25.61
CA GLU A 321 0.19 4.45 24.32
C GLU A 321 1.53 3.77 24.03
N SER A 322 1.51 2.74 23.19
CA SER A 322 2.73 2.09 22.70
C SER A 322 3.30 2.70 21.42
N VAL A 323 2.58 3.67 20.85
CA VAL A 323 3.03 4.54 19.77
C VAL A 323 2.78 6.00 20.17
N PRO A 324 3.50 6.98 19.60
CA PRO A 324 3.23 8.38 19.90
C PRO A 324 1.80 8.77 19.53
N GLY A 325 1.03 9.26 20.51
CA GLY A 325 -0.33 9.75 20.30
C GLY A 325 -0.38 10.99 19.39
N THR A 326 -1.56 11.29 18.85
CA THR A 326 -1.79 12.42 17.92
C THR A 326 -1.53 13.80 18.55
N GLN A 327 -1.37 13.90 19.86
CA GLN A 327 -0.98 15.15 20.53
C GLN A 327 0.53 15.41 20.47
N HIS A 328 1.33 14.41 20.13
CA HIS A 328 2.79 14.50 20.11
C HIS A 328 3.31 14.68 18.68
N VAL A 329 4.16 15.69 18.45
CA VAL A 329 4.80 15.92 17.14
C VAL A 329 5.62 14.72 16.65
N ALA A 330 6.12 13.90 17.59
CA ALA A 330 6.80 12.64 17.31
C ALA A 330 5.95 11.68 16.45
N SER A 331 4.61 11.71 16.56
CA SER A 331 3.73 10.85 15.77
C SER A 331 3.83 11.14 14.27
N SER A 332 4.11 12.39 13.90
CA SER A 332 4.22 12.83 12.52
C SER A 332 5.67 12.77 12.04
N LEU A 333 6.64 13.23 12.84
CA LEU A 333 8.04 13.26 12.43
C LEU A 333 8.65 11.88 12.26
N ILE A 334 8.40 10.96 13.21
CA ILE A 334 8.90 9.59 13.11
C ILE A 334 8.24 8.89 11.92
N ARG A 335 6.92 9.04 11.79
CA ARG A 335 6.14 8.42 10.71
C ARG A 335 6.63 8.88 9.34
N ASP A 336 6.84 10.18 9.13
CA ASP A 336 7.25 10.73 7.84
C ASP A 336 8.57 10.13 7.34
N VAL A 337 9.59 10.05 8.21
CA VAL A 337 10.90 9.48 7.83
C VAL A 337 10.81 7.97 7.57
N LEU A 338 9.97 7.25 8.32
CA LEU A 338 9.73 5.84 8.10
C LEU A 338 8.97 5.58 6.80
N VAL A 339 7.98 6.41 6.46
CA VAL A 339 7.27 6.36 5.17
C VAL A 339 8.22 6.54 4.01
N ASP A 340 9.09 7.56 4.06
CA ASP A 340 10.10 7.80 3.02
C ASP A 340 11.05 6.60 2.87
N THR A 341 11.46 5.99 3.99
CA THR A 341 12.30 4.79 3.97
C THR A 341 11.58 3.59 3.37
N ILE A 342 10.33 3.35 3.77
CA ILE A 342 9.53 2.21 3.31
C ILE A 342 9.30 2.31 1.81
N ASN A 343 8.86 3.46 1.31
CA ASN A 343 8.50 3.62 -0.09
C ASN A 343 9.73 3.83 -0.99
N GLY A 344 10.77 4.52 -0.51
CA GLY A 344 12.02 4.75 -1.24
C GLY A 344 12.87 3.50 -1.45
N LEU A 345 12.80 2.53 -0.54
CA LEU A 345 13.55 1.26 -0.62
C LEU A 345 12.69 0.08 -1.08
N ASN A 346 11.62 0.35 -1.84
CA ASN A 346 10.65 -0.67 -2.28
C ASN A 346 11.26 -1.83 -3.10
N TYR A 347 12.41 -1.60 -3.71
CA TYR A 347 13.18 -2.60 -4.45
C TYR A 347 13.90 -3.61 -3.54
N ASN A 348 14.08 -3.33 -2.25
CA ASN A 348 14.82 -4.17 -1.31
C ASN A 348 14.15 -4.29 0.07
N ARG A 349 13.10 -5.13 0.13
CA ARG A 349 12.35 -5.42 1.37
C ARG A 349 13.22 -5.87 2.56
N ASN A 350 14.37 -6.52 2.32
CA ASN A 350 15.25 -7.00 3.39
C ASN A 350 15.98 -5.84 4.07
N ALA A 351 16.41 -4.85 3.30
CA ALA A 351 17.02 -3.64 3.82
C ALA A 351 15.97 -2.81 4.57
N THR A 352 14.79 -2.60 3.97
CA THR A 352 13.68 -1.90 4.62
C THR A 352 13.32 -2.53 5.96
N ALA A 353 13.10 -3.84 6.00
CA ALA A 353 12.75 -4.53 7.23
C ALA A 353 13.84 -4.39 8.30
N ARG A 354 15.14 -4.42 7.93
CA ARG A 354 16.24 -4.20 8.87
C ARG A 354 16.20 -2.78 9.45
N PHE A 355 16.11 -1.76 8.61
CA PHE A 355 16.02 -0.36 9.08
C PHE A 355 14.82 -0.13 9.99
N LEU A 356 13.67 -0.75 9.70
CA LEU A 356 12.50 -0.70 10.57
C LEU A 356 12.70 -1.42 11.93
N MET A 357 13.56 -2.44 12.01
CA MET A 357 13.89 -3.08 13.28
C MET A 357 14.92 -2.29 14.09
N ASP A 358 15.66 -1.41 13.42
CA ASP A 358 16.75 -0.62 14.00
C ASP A 358 16.38 0.85 14.22
N ILE A 359 15.07 1.18 14.26
CA ILE A 359 14.64 2.58 14.32
C ILE A 359 15.12 3.31 15.58
N ASP A 360 15.29 2.60 16.70
CA ASP A 360 15.85 3.14 17.93
C ASP A 360 17.28 3.66 17.80
N CYS A 361 18.02 3.26 16.76
CA CYS A 361 19.35 3.79 16.46
C CYS A 361 19.33 5.18 15.79
N TYR A 362 18.19 5.58 15.20
CA TYR A 362 18.09 6.78 14.37
C TYR A 362 17.41 7.97 15.06
N PHE A 363 16.85 7.76 16.25
CA PHE A 363 16.15 8.78 17.04
C PHE A 363 16.87 9.02 18.38
N ALA A 364 16.50 10.10 19.07
CA ALA A 364 17.16 10.47 20.32
C ALA A 364 16.98 9.41 21.42
N ASP A 365 17.98 9.32 22.30
CA ASP A 365 17.93 8.43 23.46
C ASP A 365 16.71 8.73 24.34
N GLY A 366 16.00 7.68 24.76
CA GLY A 366 14.78 7.82 25.56
C GLY A 366 13.48 7.97 24.74
N THR A 367 13.57 8.10 23.42
CA THR A 367 12.38 8.10 22.53
C THR A 367 11.61 6.79 22.63
N PHE A 368 12.32 5.66 22.68
CA PHE A 368 11.71 4.32 22.69
C PHE A 368 12.08 3.53 23.94
N VAL A 369 11.19 2.61 24.33
CA VAL A 369 11.55 1.53 25.26
C VAL A 369 12.47 0.52 24.57
N LYS A 370 13.10 -0.35 25.36
CA LYS A 370 13.89 -1.45 24.81
C LYS A 370 13.03 -2.32 23.90
N ARG A 371 13.61 -2.77 22.78
CA ARG A 371 12.98 -3.69 21.83
C ARG A 371 12.45 -4.93 22.56
N ALA A 372 11.31 -5.46 22.12
CA ALA A 372 10.67 -6.65 22.68
C ALA A 372 10.19 -6.54 24.15
N THR A 373 10.13 -5.34 24.74
CA THR A 373 9.52 -5.13 26.06
C THR A 373 8.05 -5.58 26.03
N PRO A 374 7.58 -6.50 26.90
CA PRO A 374 6.19 -6.92 26.92
C PRO A 374 5.20 -5.75 27.09
N PHE A 375 4.04 -5.81 26.43
CA PHE A 375 3.06 -4.70 26.47
C PHE A 375 2.56 -4.42 27.90
N ASP A 376 2.36 -5.47 28.70
CA ASP A 376 1.89 -5.34 30.09
C ASP A 376 2.90 -4.60 31.00
N GLU A 377 4.19 -4.64 30.67
CA GLU A 377 5.24 -3.94 31.42
C GLU A 377 5.23 -2.42 31.17
N LEU A 378 4.59 -1.95 30.09
CA LEU A 378 4.52 -0.52 29.77
C LEU A 378 3.79 0.28 30.84
N ARG A 379 2.80 -0.32 31.53
CA ARG A 379 2.06 0.33 32.63
C ARG A 379 3.00 0.77 33.77
N ASN A 380 4.03 -0.02 34.05
CA ASN A 380 5.02 0.28 35.09
C ASN A 380 5.95 1.43 34.68
N LEU A 381 6.16 1.61 33.37
CA LEU A 381 7.00 2.68 32.83
C LEU A 381 6.24 4.01 32.74
N ALA A 382 4.96 3.96 32.39
CA ALA A 382 4.09 5.14 32.29
C ALA A 382 4.07 5.96 33.60
N GLY A 383 4.04 5.28 34.76
CA GLY A 383 4.06 5.95 36.07
C GLY A 383 5.35 6.70 36.41
N ASN A 384 6.43 6.51 35.65
CA ASN A 384 7.74 7.13 35.89
C ASN A 384 8.07 8.27 34.90
N ASN A 385 7.09 8.78 34.15
CA ASN A 385 7.27 9.81 33.11
C ASN A 385 8.33 9.44 32.06
N ARG A 386 8.46 8.13 31.76
CA ARG A 386 9.33 7.60 30.70
C ARG A 386 8.50 7.29 29.47
N SER A 387 9.10 7.36 28.29
CA SER A 387 8.45 6.90 27.06
C SER A 387 7.98 5.44 27.20
N THR A 388 6.77 5.18 26.73
CA THR A 388 6.16 3.86 26.60
C THR A 388 6.18 3.36 25.15
N TRP A 389 6.76 4.14 24.24
CA TRP A 389 6.69 3.86 22.80
C TRP A 389 7.60 2.69 22.43
N LYS A 390 7.00 1.69 21.79
CA LYS A 390 7.69 0.49 21.34
C LYS A 390 8.18 0.68 19.91
N PRO A 391 9.46 0.46 19.61
CA PRO A 391 9.98 0.69 18.27
C PRO A 391 9.32 -0.25 17.24
N GLU A 392 9.09 -1.51 17.61
CA GLU A 392 8.37 -2.48 16.77
C GLU A 392 6.93 -2.06 16.45
N ASP A 393 6.23 -1.41 17.39
CA ASP A 393 4.85 -0.97 17.17
C ASP A 393 4.85 0.21 16.20
N VAL A 394 5.72 1.20 16.39
CA VAL A 394 5.82 2.35 15.47
C VAL A 394 6.19 1.92 14.04
N ALA A 395 7.07 0.92 13.90
CA ALA A 395 7.40 0.34 12.61
C ALA A 395 6.18 -0.33 11.96
N VAL A 396 5.48 -1.21 12.69
CA VAL A 396 4.30 -1.92 12.19
C VAL A 396 3.17 -0.95 11.84
N ASP A 397 2.94 0.04 12.70
CA ASP A 397 1.91 1.08 12.52
C ASP A 397 2.15 1.88 11.24
N THR A 398 3.40 2.27 10.98
CA THR A 398 3.76 2.99 9.76
C THR A 398 3.52 2.13 8.52
N VAL A 399 3.89 0.84 8.52
CA VAL A 399 3.65 -0.02 7.36
C VAL A 399 2.14 -0.18 7.09
N PHE A 400 1.32 -0.31 8.13
CA PHE A 400 -0.14 -0.35 7.96
C PHE A 400 -0.72 0.98 7.46
N SER A 401 -0.17 2.12 7.88
CA SER A 401 -0.60 3.42 7.36
C SER A 401 -0.44 3.51 5.83
N GLN A 402 0.62 2.91 5.29
CA GLN A 402 0.87 2.86 3.85
C GLN A 402 0.02 1.80 3.15
N LEU A 403 -0.11 0.60 3.75
CA LEU A 403 -0.97 -0.45 3.22
C LEU A 403 -2.44 0.00 3.08
N PHE A 404 -2.90 0.82 4.02
CA PHE A 404 -4.27 1.34 4.07
C PHE A 404 -4.41 2.79 3.59
N GLN A 405 -3.41 3.32 2.88
CA GLN A 405 -3.51 4.64 2.27
C GLN A 405 -4.58 4.65 1.18
N LEU A 406 -5.50 5.62 1.26
CA LEU A 406 -6.48 5.95 0.23
C LEU A 406 -6.04 7.22 -0.50
N PRO A 407 -6.36 7.38 -1.80
CA PRO A 407 -7.09 6.43 -2.64
C PRO A 407 -6.24 5.22 -3.06
N THR A 408 -4.93 5.39 -3.21
CA THR A 408 -4.00 4.33 -3.64
C THR A 408 -2.70 4.41 -2.84
N PRO A 409 -2.14 3.27 -2.40
CA PRO A 409 -0.79 3.23 -1.84
C PRO A 409 0.26 3.59 -2.88
N GLU A 410 1.39 4.10 -2.42
CA GLU A 410 2.53 4.43 -3.27
C GLU A 410 3.16 3.19 -3.94
N CYS A 411 3.26 2.07 -3.20
CA CYS A 411 3.80 0.82 -3.71
C CYS A 411 2.72 -0.25 -3.91
N LYS A 412 3.03 -1.29 -4.69
CA LYS A 412 2.16 -2.46 -4.83
C LYS A 412 1.91 -3.10 -3.46
N LEU A 413 0.66 -3.45 -3.15
CA LEU A 413 0.25 -4.01 -1.84
C LEU A 413 1.15 -5.17 -1.36
N VAL A 414 1.51 -6.08 -2.27
CA VAL A 414 2.36 -7.26 -1.96
C VAL A 414 3.73 -6.89 -1.38
N TYR A 415 4.25 -5.69 -1.68
CA TYR A 415 5.49 -5.18 -1.10
C TYR A 415 5.34 -5.01 0.41
N TYR A 416 4.31 -4.30 0.88
CA TYR A 416 4.05 -4.09 2.30
C TYR A 416 3.81 -5.43 3.04
N HIS A 417 3.11 -6.38 2.41
CA HIS A 417 2.94 -7.73 2.97
C HIS A 417 4.30 -8.41 3.20
N SER A 418 5.20 -8.26 2.22
CA SER A 418 6.53 -8.85 2.27
C SER A 418 7.41 -8.17 3.31
N VAL A 419 7.35 -6.84 3.47
CA VAL A 419 8.09 -6.10 4.51
C VAL A 419 7.69 -6.57 5.91
N LEU A 420 6.38 -6.67 6.20
CA LEU A 420 5.89 -7.18 7.48
C LEU A 420 6.32 -8.64 7.71
N THR A 421 6.34 -9.45 6.66
CA THR A 421 6.80 -10.84 6.72
C THR A 421 8.29 -10.93 7.05
N GLU A 422 9.14 -10.14 6.38
CA GLU A 422 10.57 -10.11 6.68
C GLU A 422 10.87 -9.54 8.07
N ALA A 423 10.16 -8.47 8.50
CA ALA A 423 10.27 -7.93 9.85
C ALA A 423 9.94 -8.99 10.93
N CYS A 424 8.87 -9.76 10.71
CA CYS A 424 8.47 -10.85 11.62
C CYS A 424 9.51 -11.99 11.66
N LYS A 425 10.17 -12.29 10.53
CA LYS A 425 11.28 -13.28 10.50
C LYS A 425 12.53 -12.77 11.23
N LEU A 426 12.84 -11.47 11.12
CA LEU A 426 14.01 -10.86 11.75
C LEU A 426 13.87 -10.75 13.27
N ALA A 427 12.69 -10.36 13.77
CA ALA A 427 12.45 -10.12 15.19
C ALA A 427 11.11 -10.71 15.66
N PRO A 428 10.93 -12.06 15.63
CA PRO A 428 9.64 -12.69 15.90
C PRO A 428 9.11 -12.39 17.31
N ALA A 429 9.98 -12.32 18.32
CA ALA A 429 9.60 -12.04 19.70
C ALA A 429 9.01 -10.63 19.91
N ALA A 430 9.40 -9.66 19.07
CA ALA A 430 8.90 -8.28 19.14
C ALA A 430 7.70 -8.08 18.20
N ILE A 431 7.85 -8.50 16.94
CA ILE A 431 6.92 -8.18 15.86
C ILE A 431 5.66 -9.04 15.91
N ALA A 432 5.74 -10.32 16.25
CA ALA A 432 4.55 -11.17 16.26
C ALA A 432 3.50 -10.73 17.31
N PRO A 433 3.87 -10.39 18.57
CA PRO A 433 2.91 -9.82 19.52
C PRO A 433 2.34 -8.46 19.07
N SER A 434 3.17 -7.63 18.42
CA SER A 434 2.77 -6.33 17.85
C SER A 434 1.69 -6.52 16.76
N LEU A 435 1.98 -7.35 15.75
CA LEU A 435 1.03 -7.72 14.70
C LEU A 435 -0.26 -8.33 15.26
N GLY A 436 -0.17 -9.18 16.29
CA GLY A 436 -1.35 -9.74 16.95
C GLY A 436 -2.29 -8.66 17.51
N ARG A 437 -1.76 -7.57 18.08
CA ARG A 437 -2.58 -6.44 18.54
C ARG A 437 -3.18 -5.66 17.36
N ALA A 438 -2.39 -5.39 16.31
CA ALA A 438 -2.87 -4.72 15.11
C ALA A 438 -4.00 -5.51 14.41
N ILE A 439 -3.87 -6.83 14.28
CA ILE A 439 -4.90 -7.70 13.67
C ILE A 439 -6.20 -7.60 14.47
N ARG A 440 -6.15 -7.65 15.81
CA ARG A 440 -7.35 -7.52 16.65
C ARG A 440 -8.01 -6.15 16.48
N TYR A 441 -7.22 -5.08 16.41
CA TYR A 441 -7.73 -3.74 16.13
C TYR A 441 -8.43 -3.68 14.76
N LEU A 442 -7.79 -4.20 13.70
CA LEU A 442 -8.36 -4.20 12.35
C LEU A 442 -9.64 -5.04 12.27
N TYR A 443 -9.66 -6.22 12.90
CA TYR A 443 -10.84 -7.08 12.94
C TYR A 443 -12.02 -6.41 13.66
N ARG A 444 -11.78 -5.84 14.86
CA ARG A 444 -12.80 -5.10 15.63
C ARG A 444 -13.38 -3.94 14.83
N ASN A 445 -12.55 -3.26 14.04
CA ASN A 445 -12.95 -2.09 13.29
C ASN A 445 -13.43 -2.39 11.86
N ASN A 446 -13.33 -3.62 11.39
CA ASN A 446 -13.77 -4.04 10.05
C ASN A 446 -15.22 -3.64 9.71
N PRO A 447 -16.23 -3.72 10.61
CA PRO A 447 -17.58 -3.30 10.29
C PRO A 447 -17.70 -1.80 9.93
N ARG A 448 -16.84 -0.95 10.50
CA ARG A 448 -16.83 0.50 10.31
C ARG A 448 -15.69 0.99 9.43
N MET A 449 -14.85 0.10 8.91
CA MET A 449 -13.77 0.43 8.01
C MET A 449 -14.27 0.49 6.57
N ASP A 450 -13.69 1.38 5.77
CA ASP A 450 -13.90 1.43 4.32
C ASP A 450 -13.78 0.02 3.71
N LEU A 451 -14.65 -0.29 2.76
CA LEU A 451 -14.74 -1.66 2.23
C LEU A 451 -13.50 -2.04 1.43
N GLU A 452 -12.87 -1.09 0.74
CA GLU A 452 -11.61 -1.35 0.06
C GLU A 452 -10.50 -1.68 1.05
N LEU A 453 -10.42 -0.95 2.16
CA LEU A 453 -9.45 -1.23 3.22
C LEU A 453 -9.74 -2.56 3.92
N SER A 454 -11.01 -2.90 4.13
CA SER A 454 -11.46 -4.21 4.63
C SER A 454 -10.99 -5.34 3.71
N TYR A 455 -11.16 -5.16 2.40
CA TYR A 455 -10.69 -6.10 1.39
C TYR A 455 -9.16 -6.22 1.35
N ARG A 456 -8.42 -5.10 1.45
CA ARG A 456 -6.95 -5.11 1.58
C ARG A 456 -6.52 -5.87 2.84
N CYS A 457 -7.22 -5.67 3.96
CA CYS A 457 -6.95 -6.37 5.21
C CYS A 457 -7.14 -7.88 5.07
N VAL A 458 -8.23 -8.35 4.45
CA VAL A 458 -8.45 -9.78 4.18
C VAL A 458 -7.33 -10.37 3.33
N ASN A 459 -6.93 -9.68 2.25
CA ASN A 459 -5.84 -10.13 1.38
C ASN A 459 -4.49 -10.17 2.11
N TRP A 460 -4.18 -9.15 2.91
CA TRP A 460 -2.96 -9.09 3.70
C TRP A 460 -2.94 -10.18 4.77
N PHE A 461 -4.00 -10.31 5.56
CA PHE A 461 -4.12 -11.27 6.65
C PHE A 461 -3.92 -12.70 6.13
N SER A 462 -4.64 -13.08 5.07
CA SER A 462 -4.55 -14.43 4.49
C SER A 462 -3.16 -14.71 3.89
N HIS A 463 -2.55 -13.72 3.22
CA HIS A 463 -1.19 -13.86 2.70
C HIS A 463 -0.15 -13.93 3.83
N HIS A 464 -0.35 -13.18 4.91
CA HIS A 464 0.53 -13.25 6.08
C HIS A 464 0.45 -14.65 6.70
N LEU A 465 -0.74 -15.16 6.97
CA LEU A 465 -0.92 -16.50 7.56
C LEU A 465 -0.34 -17.61 6.69
N SER A 466 -0.43 -17.53 5.36
CA SER A 466 0.18 -18.53 4.48
C SER A 466 1.70 -18.63 4.62
N ASN A 467 2.36 -17.55 5.04
CA ASN A 467 3.80 -17.52 5.32
C ASN A 467 4.16 -18.05 6.73
N PHE A 468 3.18 -18.18 7.63
CA PHE A 468 3.35 -18.65 9.01
C PHE A 468 2.50 -19.90 9.32
N GLY A 469 2.35 -20.77 8.32
CA GLY A 469 1.74 -22.09 8.49
C GLY A 469 0.22 -22.08 8.69
N PHE A 470 -0.47 -21.00 8.32
CA PHE A 470 -1.92 -20.81 8.48
C PHE A 470 -2.38 -20.86 9.94
N THR A 471 -1.54 -20.36 10.85
CA THR A 471 -1.82 -20.40 12.29
C THR A 471 -2.27 -19.05 12.82
N TRP A 472 -3.49 -19.01 13.37
CA TRP A 472 -4.04 -17.87 14.08
C TRP A 472 -4.86 -18.34 15.28
N LYS A 473 -5.09 -17.45 16.25
CA LYS A 473 -5.94 -17.72 17.42
C LYS A 473 -7.43 -17.58 17.06
N TRP A 474 -7.90 -18.42 16.13
CA TRP A 474 -9.28 -18.41 15.63
C TRP A 474 -10.35 -18.56 16.73
N ALA A 475 -10.02 -19.21 17.85
CA ALA A 475 -10.93 -19.32 19.00
C ALA A 475 -11.37 -17.96 19.57
N GLU A 476 -10.60 -16.87 19.34
CA GLU A 476 -10.96 -15.52 19.77
C GLU A 476 -12.21 -14.96 19.05
N TRP A 477 -12.56 -15.51 17.88
CA TRP A 477 -13.66 -15.01 17.02
C TRP A 477 -14.73 -16.09 16.74
N SER A 478 -14.77 -17.16 17.54
CA SER A 478 -15.65 -18.32 17.28
C SER A 478 -17.13 -17.95 17.26
N ASP A 479 -17.56 -17.02 18.10
CA ASP A 479 -18.96 -16.57 18.16
C ASP A 479 -19.38 -15.89 16.85
N ASP A 480 -18.44 -15.21 16.18
CA ASP A 480 -18.72 -14.49 14.93
C ASP A 480 -18.97 -15.43 13.73
N ALA A 481 -18.55 -16.70 13.82
CA ALA A 481 -18.80 -17.71 12.78
C ALA A 481 -20.28 -18.11 12.66
N ALA A 482 -21.06 -17.89 13.73
CA ALA A 482 -22.49 -18.18 13.80
C ALA A 482 -23.39 -17.01 13.39
N LEU A 483 -22.81 -15.82 13.11
CA LEU A 483 -23.59 -14.64 12.72
C LEU A 483 -24.30 -14.82 11.37
N SER A 484 -25.20 -13.88 11.04
CA SER A 484 -25.80 -13.77 9.70
C SER A 484 -24.71 -13.60 8.62
N ASP A 485 -24.92 -14.18 7.44
CA ASP A 485 -24.02 -13.99 6.29
C ASP A 485 -23.96 -12.53 5.81
N LEU A 486 -24.94 -11.71 6.21
CA LEU A 486 -24.95 -10.27 5.99
C LEU A 486 -24.03 -9.50 6.96
N HIS A 487 -23.57 -10.12 8.05
CA HIS A 487 -22.78 -9.44 9.06
C HIS A 487 -21.33 -9.20 8.60
N PRO A 488 -20.77 -7.97 8.72
CA PRO A 488 -19.42 -7.66 8.27
C PRO A 488 -18.30 -8.50 8.91
N ALA A 489 -18.46 -8.94 10.16
CA ALA A 489 -17.47 -9.82 10.81
C ALA A 489 -17.43 -11.19 10.12
N LYS A 490 -18.60 -11.78 9.81
CA LYS A 490 -18.67 -13.05 9.07
C LYS A 490 -18.21 -12.90 7.62
N TRP A 491 -18.46 -11.75 6.99
CA TRP A 491 -17.87 -11.40 5.69
C TRP A 491 -16.33 -11.49 5.72
N PHE A 492 -15.68 -10.95 6.76
CA PHE A 492 -14.23 -11.03 6.92
C PHE A 492 -13.76 -12.47 7.06
N LEU A 493 -14.42 -13.26 7.91
CA LEU A 493 -14.08 -14.68 8.13
C LEU A 493 -14.22 -15.49 6.84
N ASN A 494 -15.35 -15.37 6.13
CA ASN A 494 -15.58 -16.06 4.86
C ASN A 494 -14.54 -15.66 3.80
N GLY A 495 -14.20 -14.36 3.72
CA GLY A 495 -13.17 -13.87 2.81
C GLY A 495 -11.78 -14.41 3.14
N ALA A 496 -11.40 -14.42 4.42
CA ALA A 496 -10.11 -14.94 4.87
C ALA A 496 -9.98 -16.44 4.59
N LEU A 497 -10.99 -17.23 4.95
CA LEU A 497 -11.02 -18.68 4.71
C LEU A 497 -10.94 -19.02 3.22
N ASP A 498 -11.71 -18.33 2.38
CA ASP A 498 -11.65 -18.51 0.93
C ASP A 498 -10.23 -18.21 0.38
N LYS A 499 -9.62 -17.08 0.78
CA LYS A 499 -8.26 -16.75 0.35
C LYS A 499 -7.21 -17.73 0.87
N GLU A 500 -7.32 -18.21 2.10
CA GLU A 500 -6.44 -19.25 2.64
C GLU A 500 -6.57 -20.57 1.88
N ILE A 501 -7.79 -20.98 1.52
CA ILE A 501 -8.03 -22.17 0.69
C ILE A 501 -7.39 -21.98 -0.68
N ARG A 502 -7.55 -20.81 -1.32
CA ARG A 502 -6.89 -20.51 -2.62
C ARG A 502 -5.36 -20.54 -2.54
N LEU A 503 -4.79 -20.21 -1.39
CA LEU A 503 -3.34 -20.30 -1.11
C LEU A 503 -2.92 -21.70 -0.63
N SER A 504 -3.86 -22.61 -0.42
CA SER A 504 -3.61 -24.00 -0.02
C SER A 504 -4.70 -24.95 -0.53
N PHE A 505 -5.36 -25.71 0.34
CA PHE A 505 -6.49 -26.59 0.01
C PHE A 505 -7.39 -26.79 1.24
N ALA A 506 -8.69 -27.05 1.02
CA ALA A 506 -9.72 -27.04 2.06
C ALA A 506 -9.39 -27.90 3.29
N GLN A 507 -8.97 -29.15 3.09
CA GLN A 507 -8.65 -30.07 4.19
C GLN A 507 -7.49 -29.59 5.09
N ARG A 508 -6.55 -28.80 4.55
CA ARG A 508 -5.46 -28.24 5.38
C ARG A 508 -5.96 -27.09 6.22
N ILE A 509 -6.74 -26.18 5.64
CA ILE A 509 -7.28 -25.02 6.34
C ILE A 509 -8.29 -25.47 7.40
N GLN A 510 -9.14 -26.44 7.08
CA GLN A 510 -10.10 -27.01 8.04
C GLN A 510 -9.43 -27.52 9.34
N LYS A 511 -8.21 -28.07 9.23
CA LYS A 511 -7.42 -28.55 10.38
C LYS A 511 -6.81 -27.45 11.25
N THR A 512 -6.75 -26.21 10.77
CA THR A 512 -6.24 -25.07 11.55
C THR A 512 -7.36 -24.37 12.35
N LEU A 513 -8.62 -24.76 12.13
CA LEU A 513 -9.80 -24.09 12.66
C LEU A 513 -10.46 -24.86 13.83
N PRO A 514 -11.01 -24.14 14.83
CA PRO A 514 -11.91 -24.71 15.84
C PRO A 514 -13.20 -25.31 15.26
N GLU A 515 -13.91 -26.08 16.07
CA GLU A 515 -15.18 -26.74 15.70
C GLU A 515 -16.24 -25.75 15.18
N ALA A 516 -16.32 -24.56 15.80
CA ALA A 516 -17.26 -23.51 15.45
C ALA A 516 -17.15 -22.98 14.00
N TYR A 517 -16.09 -23.31 13.26
CA TYR A 517 -15.89 -22.87 11.87
C TYR A 517 -16.13 -23.98 10.85
N GLN A 518 -16.29 -25.22 11.30
CA GLN A 518 -16.25 -26.40 10.42
C GLN A 518 -17.37 -26.35 9.37
N HIS A 519 -18.53 -25.80 9.72
CA HIS A 519 -19.66 -25.62 8.79
C HIS A 519 -19.38 -24.60 7.68
N LEU A 520 -18.41 -23.70 7.84
CA LEU A 520 -18.02 -22.73 6.80
C LEU A 520 -17.15 -23.37 5.70
N ILE A 521 -16.60 -24.56 5.96
CA ILE A 521 -15.87 -25.38 4.99
C ILE A 521 -16.65 -26.68 4.77
N GLY A 522 -17.71 -26.59 3.97
CA GLY A 522 -18.52 -27.75 3.59
C GLY A 522 -17.74 -28.78 2.76
N PRO A 523 -18.24 -30.04 2.70
CA PRO A 523 -17.58 -31.14 2.00
C PRO A 523 -17.37 -30.89 0.51
N GLU A 524 -18.24 -30.10 -0.11
CA GLU A 524 -18.11 -29.60 -1.49
C GLU A 524 -16.82 -28.81 -1.76
N LYS A 525 -16.24 -28.14 -0.75
CA LYS A 525 -14.96 -27.42 -0.89
C LYS A 525 -13.76 -28.36 -0.89
N GLU A 526 -13.92 -29.62 -0.47
CA GLU A 526 -12.88 -30.64 -0.56
C GLU A 526 -12.80 -31.27 -1.95
N GLN A 527 -13.84 -31.09 -2.77
CA GLN A 527 -13.87 -31.65 -4.12
C GLN A 527 -13.20 -30.70 -5.11
N ASP A 528 -12.07 -31.12 -5.70
CA ASP A 528 -11.38 -30.33 -6.74
C ASP A 528 -12.24 -30.16 -8.02
N VAL A 529 -13.11 -31.13 -8.29
CA VAL A 529 -14.02 -31.12 -9.44
C VAL A 529 -15.46 -31.06 -8.92
N PRO A 530 -16.17 -29.93 -9.11
CA PRO A 530 -17.56 -29.82 -8.73
C PRO A 530 -18.46 -30.82 -9.45
N ASP A 531 -19.53 -31.21 -8.78
CA ASP A 531 -20.55 -32.09 -9.35
C ASP A 531 -21.18 -31.48 -10.61
N PHE A 532 -21.34 -32.32 -11.63
CA PHE A 532 -21.99 -31.92 -12.86
C PHE A 532 -23.49 -32.16 -12.75
N LYS A 533 -24.27 -31.08 -12.58
CA LYS A 533 -25.73 -31.14 -12.34
C LYS A 533 -26.49 -32.03 -13.34
N TYR A 534 -26.10 -32.01 -14.62
CA TYR A 534 -26.73 -32.80 -15.67
C TYR A 534 -26.41 -34.31 -15.64
N LYS A 535 -25.56 -34.78 -14.70
CA LYS A 535 -25.48 -36.23 -14.40
C LYS A 535 -26.75 -36.76 -13.77
N ASN A 536 -27.48 -35.90 -13.04
CA ASN A 536 -28.76 -36.27 -12.45
C ASN A 536 -29.86 -36.25 -13.54
N PRO A 537 -30.50 -37.38 -13.85
CA PRO A 537 -31.58 -37.46 -14.83
C PRO A 537 -32.75 -36.52 -14.54
N ASP A 538 -33.01 -36.21 -13.26
CA ASP A 538 -34.11 -35.35 -12.82
C ASP A 538 -33.86 -33.86 -13.06
N THR A 539 -32.63 -33.49 -13.45
CA THR A 539 -32.31 -32.10 -13.80
C THR A 539 -32.85 -31.79 -15.20
N PRO A 540 -33.58 -30.67 -15.41
CA PRO A 540 -34.01 -30.24 -16.73
C PRO A 540 -32.84 -30.20 -17.73
N PHE A 541 -33.08 -30.65 -18.97
CA PHE A 541 -32.09 -30.73 -20.04
C PHE A 541 -30.86 -31.62 -19.73
N SER A 542 -31.01 -32.60 -18.83
CA SER A 542 -29.91 -33.50 -18.43
C SER A 542 -29.33 -34.31 -19.60
N ALA A 543 -30.18 -34.82 -20.49
CA ALA A 543 -29.76 -35.58 -21.67
C ALA A 543 -28.92 -34.72 -22.62
N GLU A 544 -29.40 -33.52 -22.93
CA GLU A 544 -28.75 -32.56 -23.80
C GLU A 544 -27.45 -32.05 -23.18
N GLY A 545 -27.42 -31.79 -21.86
CA GLY A 545 -26.22 -31.39 -21.14
C GLY A 545 -25.12 -32.44 -21.16
N GLN A 546 -25.47 -33.73 -21.03
CA GLN A 546 -24.53 -34.83 -21.20
C GLN A 546 -24.02 -34.95 -22.63
N GLN A 547 -24.91 -34.77 -23.63
CA GLN A 547 -24.56 -34.79 -25.04
C GLN A 547 -23.59 -33.66 -25.40
N ILE A 548 -23.87 -32.42 -24.99
CA ILE A 548 -22.95 -31.28 -25.16
C ILE A 548 -21.60 -31.58 -24.51
N GLY A 549 -21.58 -32.12 -23.29
CA GLY A 549 -20.34 -32.52 -22.62
C GLY A 549 -19.52 -33.55 -23.41
N ALA A 550 -20.17 -34.53 -24.05
CA ALA A 550 -19.52 -35.50 -24.92
C ALA A 550 -18.95 -34.86 -26.20
N LEU A 551 -19.70 -33.95 -26.83
CA LEU A 551 -19.27 -33.19 -28.01
C LEU A 551 -18.04 -32.31 -27.71
N LEU A 552 -18.06 -31.61 -26.58
CA LEU A 552 -16.95 -30.76 -26.13
C LEU A 552 -15.67 -31.58 -25.86
N ARG A 553 -15.80 -32.78 -25.27
CA ARG A 553 -14.66 -33.69 -25.02
C ARG A 553 -13.98 -34.17 -26.28
N ARG A 554 -14.77 -34.52 -27.31
CA ARG A 554 -14.24 -34.96 -28.62
C ARG A 554 -13.80 -33.79 -29.51
N LYS A 555 -13.91 -32.55 -29.02
CA LYS A 555 -13.56 -31.32 -29.74
C LYS A 555 -14.38 -31.16 -31.03
N ALA A 556 -15.68 -31.43 -30.93
CA ALA A 556 -16.62 -31.27 -32.04
C ALA A 556 -16.63 -29.83 -32.58
N THR A 557 -16.94 -29.66 -33.86
CA THR A 557 -17.07 -28.34 -34.50
C THR A 557 -18.38 -27.66 -34.08
N ASP A 558 -18.48 -26.35 -34.33
CA ASP A 558 -19.72 -25.62 -34.04
C ASP A 558 -20.94 -26.14 -34.82
N GLU A 559 -20.73 -26.64 -36.03
CA GLU A 559 -21.75 -27.27 -36.87
C GLU A 559 -22.28 -28.57 -36.24
N GLU A 560 -21.41 -29.35 -35.59
CA GLU A 560 -21.81 -30.58 -34.89
C GLU A 560 -22.53 -30.31 -33.57
N ILE A 561 -22.25 -29.17 -32.92
CA ILE A 561 -22.86 -28.76 -31.65
C ILE A 561 -24.25 -28.14 -31.88
N GLN A 562 -24.43 -27.41 -32.99
CA GLN A 562 -25.65 -26.64 -33.28
C GLN A 562 -26.96 -27.45 -33.17
N PRO A 563 -27.08 -28.69 -33.68
CA PRO A 563 -28.31 -29.46 -33.58
C PRO A 563 -28.75 -29.73 -32.13
N THR A 564 -27.79 -29.90 -31.22
CA THR A 564 -28.09 -30.13 -29.81
C THR A 564 -28.55 -28.83 -29.14
N ILE A 565 -27.98 -27.69 -29.55
CA ILE A 565 -28.41 -26.36 -29.10
C ILE A 565 -29.84 -26.07 -29.58
N ASP A 566 -30.14 -26.35 -30.85
CA ASP A 566 -31.48 -26.14 -31.42
C ASP A 566 -32.53 -27.00 -30.70
N ALA A 567 -32.18 -28.24 -30.32
CA ALA A 567 -33.03 -29.11 -29.53
C ALA A 567 -33.32 -28.53 -28.13
N ILE A 568 -32.29 -28.03 -27.43
CA ILE A 568 -32.46 -27.35 -26.13
C ILE A 568 -33.38 -26.13 -26.30
N GLN A 569 -33.16 -25.33 -27.34
CA GLN A 569 -33.95 -24.13 -27.59
C GLN A 569 -35.41 -24.44 -27.90
N ALA A 570 -35.69 -25.51 -28.66
CA ALA A 570 -37.05 -25.95 -28.92
C ALA A 570 -37.76 -26.38 -27.62
N GLN A 571 -37.10 -27.24 -26.82
CA GLN A 571 -37.66 -27.70 -25.54
C GLN A 571 -37.84 -26.55 -24.53
N ALA A 572 -36.93 -25.58 -24.52
CA ALA A 572 -37.05 -24.40 -23.67
C ALA A 572 -38.27 -23.55 -24.06
N LYS A 573 -38.54 -23.36 -25.36
CA LYS A 573 -39.76 -22.69 -25.84
C LYS A 573 -41.02 -23.41 -25.36
N ASP A 574 -41.03 -24.74 -25.45
CA ASP A 574 -42.17 -25.57 -25.02
C ASP A 574 -42.42 -25.45 -23.51
N GLN A 575 -41.37 -25.21 -22.72
CA GLN A 575 -41.44 -24.98 -21.26
C GLN A 575 -41.60 -23.50 -20.88
N ALA A 576 -41.84 -22.60 -21.84
CA ALA A 576 -41.92 -21.15 -21.64
C ALA A 576 -40.67 -20.53 -20.98
N LEU A 577 -39.50 -21.14 -21.20
CA LEU A 577 -38.20 -20.61 -20.78
C LEU A 577 -37.54 -19.82 -21.92
N ASP A 578 -36.65 -18.88 -21.59
CA ASP A 578 -35.85 -18.19 -22.60
C ASP A 578 -34.91 -19.20 -23.29
N PRO A 579 -35.05 -19.43 -24.60
CA PRO A 579 -34.30 -20.47 -25.31
C PRO A 579 -32.80 -20.21 -25.33
N VAL A 580 -32.40 -18.95 -25.53
CA VAL A 580 -30.99 -18.57 -25.66
C VAL A 580 -30.32 -18.72 -24.29
N VAL A 581 -30.93 -18.16 -23.25
CA VAL A 581 -30.45 -18.26 -21.87
C VAL A 581 -30.32 -19.72 -21.43
N THR A 582 -31.36 -20.53 -21.66
CA THR A 582 -31.36 -21.95 -21.27
C THR A 582 -30.26 -22.72 -22.00
N SER A 583 -30.12 -22.53 -23.31
CA SER A 583 -29.06 -23.19 -24.09
C SER A 583 -27.65 -22.79 -23.64
N ILE A 584 -27.47 -21.54 -23.19
CA ILE A 584 -26.20 -21.05 -22.65
C ILE A 584 -25.89 -21.63 -21.29
N ASP A 585 -26.88 -21.78 -20.40
CA ASP A 585 -26.68 -22.43 -19.10
C ASP A 585 -26.20 -23.88 -19.27
N VAL A 586 -26.87 -24.63 -20.15
CA VAL A 586 -26.48 -26.02 -20.48
C VAL A 586 -25.07 -26.07 -21.05
N PHE A 587 -24.78 -25.22 -22.04
CA PHE A 587 -23.51 -25.20 -22.74
C PHE A 587 -22.33 -24.80 -21.83
N VAL A 588 -22.46 -23.70 -21.09
CA VAL A 588 -21.39 -23.17 -20.23
C VAL A 588 -21.14 -24.09 -19.04
N THR A 589 -22.18 -24.65 -18.42
CA THR A 589 -22.02 -25.63 -17.34
C THR A 589 -21.26 -26.87 -17.84
N ALA A 590 -21.61 -27.40 -19.02
CA ALA A 590 -20.90 -28.52 -19.63
C ALA A 590 -19.44 -28.16 -19.97
N MET A 591 -19.19 -26.95 -20.46
CA MET A 591 -17.84 -26.43 -20.73
C MET A 591 -16.99 -26.36 -19.45
N CYS A 592 -17.53 -25.81 -18.36
CA CYS A 592 -16.83 -25.76 -17.07
C CYS A 592 -16.51 -27.18 -16.55
N TRP A 593 -17.44 -28.12 -16.69
CA TRP A 593 -17.22 -29.50 -16.31
C TRP A 593 -16.16 -30.21 -17.14
N VAL A 594 -16.17 -30.06 -18.47
CA VAL A 594 -15.16 -30.66 -19.35
C VAL A 594 -13.78 -30.04 -19.09
N GLY A 595 -13.74 -28.76 -18.75
CA GLY A 595 -12.52 -28.01 -18.44
C GLY A 595 -12.04 -28.10 -16.99
N SER A 596 -12.73 -28.81 -16.10
CA SER A 596 -12.55 -28.72 -14.63
C SER A 596 -11.19 -29.18 -14.11
N LYS A 597 -10.43 -29.94 -14.90
CA LYS A 597 -9.11 -30.47 -14.51
C LYS A 597 -8.09 -29.37 -14.18
N SER A 598 -8.10 -28.25 -14.91
CA SER A 598 -7.26 -27.09 -14.60
C SER A 598 -7.74 -25.86 -15.36
N LEU A 599 -7.31 -24.67 -14.92
CA LEU A 599 -7.58 -23.41 -15.63
C LEU A 599 -7.18 -23.48 -17.12
N SER A 600 -6.07 -24.13 -17.47
CA SER A 600 -5.67 -24.30 -18.87
C SER A 600 -6.64 -25.14 -19.69
N HIS A 601 -7.28 -26.16 -19.10
CA HIS A 601 -8.25 -27.00 -19.81
C HIS A 601 -9.54 -26.25 -20.10
N VAL A 602 -10.09 -25.52 -19.11
CA VAL A 602 -11.27 -24.70 -19.34
C VAL A 602 -10.98 -23.57 -20.33
N LEU A 603 -9.80 -22.94 -20.28
CA LEU A 603 -9.41 -21.93 -21.26
C LEU A 603 -9.32 -22.49 -22.68
N ALA A 604 -8.74 -23.68 -22.86
CA ALA A 604 -8.71 -24.34 -24.16
C ALA A 604 -10.11 -24.70 -24.68
N CYS A 605 -11.10 -24.92 -23.79
CA CYS A 605 -12.48 -25.12 -24.20
C CYS A 605 -13.13 -23.78 -24.60
N ILE A 606 -12.91 -22.72 -23.82
CA ILE A 606 -13.40 -21.36 -24.10
C ILE A 606 -12.86 -20.86 -25.45
N ASP A 607 -11.56 -21.06 -25.73
CA ASP A 607 -10.92 -20.63 -26.97
C ASP A 607 -11.58 -21.25 -28.21
N ARG A 608 -11.93 -22.54 -28.15
CA ARG A 608 -12.60 -23.24 -29.24
C ARG A 608 -14.04 -22.79 -29.45
N SER A 609 -14.71 -22.34 -28.40
CA SER A 609 -16.13 -21.94 -28.43
C SER A 609 -16.31 -20.42 -28.36
N LYS A 610 -15.23 -19.65 -28.59
CA LYS A 610 -15.22 -18.20 -28.44
C LYS A 610 -16.25 -17.50 -29.32
N ALA A 611 -16.30 -17.84 -30.62
CA ALA A 611 -17.23 -17.23 -31.57
C ALA A 611 -18.68 -17.41 -31.12
N ARG A 612 -19.08 -18.65 -30.81
CA ARG A 612 -20.41 -18.97 -30.26
C ARG A 612 -20.76 -18.17 -29.01
N LEU A 613 -19.84 -18.04 -28.06
CA LEU A 613 -20.09 -17.28 -26.83
C LEU A 613 -20.23 -15.78 -27.09
N ILE A 614 -19.47 -15.22 -28.04
CA ILE A 614 -19.60 -13.83 -28.48
C ILE A 614 -20.96 -13.61 -29.15
N ASP A 615 -21.34 -14.49 -30.08
CA ASP A 615 -22.60 -14.38 -30.82
C ASP A 615 -23.80 -14.48 -29.90
N ALA A 616 -23.78 -15.41 -28.94
CA ALA A 616 -24.83 -15.53 -27.93
C ALA A 616 -24.92 -14.29 -27.05
N GLY A 617 -23.78 -13.74 -26.62
CA GLY A 617 -23.75 -12.51 -25.84
C GLY A 617 -24.20 -11.27 -26.63
N ALA A 618 -23.92 -11.21 -27.93
CA ALA A 618 -24.38 -10.14 -28.82
C ALA A 618 -25.90 -10.22 -29.07
N ALA A 619 -26.46 -11.43 -29.12
CA ALA A 619 -27.88 -11.66 -29.33
C ALA A 619 -28.74 -11.33 -28.09
N SER A 620 -28.20 -11.49 -26.87
CA SER A 620 -28.95 -11.24 -25.64
C SER A 620 -28.07 -10.83 -24.46
N SER A 621 -28.42 -9.72 -23.79
CA SER A 621 -27.79 -9.31 -22.53
C SER A 621 -28.02 -10.32 -21.41
N ALA A 622 -29.23 -10.91 -21.36
CA ALA A 622 -29.55 -11.98 -20.42
C ALA A 622 -28.67 -13.23 -20.64
N ALA A 623 -28.28 -13.52 -21.88
CA ALA A 623 -27.34 -14.60 -22.16
C ALA A 623 -25.94 -14.30 -21.60
N ARG A 624 -25.44 -13.04 -21.67
CA ARG A 624 -24.17 -12.67 -21.02
C ARG A 624 -24.23 -12.84 -19.51
N ALA A 625 -25.31 -12.39 -18.87
CA ALA A 625 -25.53 -12.60 -17.45
C ALA A 625 -25.57 -14.10 -17.11
N GLN A 626 -26.22 -14.91 -17.96
CA GLN A 626 -26.27 -16.36 -17.78
C GLN A 626 -24.90 -17.03 -17.90
N ILE A 627 -24.00 -16.56 -18.77
CA ILE A 627 -22.61 -17.06 -18.83
C ILE A 627 -21.96 -16.91 -17.45
N ILE A 628 -22.10 -15.74 -16.82
CA ILE A 628 -21.53 -15.45 -15.49
C ILE A 628 -22.19 -16.34 -14.44
N SER A 629 -23.53 -16.39 -14.40
CA SER A 629 -24.30 -17.23 -13.48
C SER A 629 -23.91 -18.70 -13.58
N SER A 630 -23.70 -19.23 -14.79
CA SER A 630 -23.34 -20.64 -15.00
C SER A 630 -21.94 -20.95 -14.51
N VAL A 631 -20.97 -20.06 -14.76
CA VAL A 631 -19.59 -20.19 -14.25
C VAL A 631 -19.58 -20.13 -12.72
N MET A 632 -20.28 -19.16 -12.14
CA MET A 632 -20.35 -18.97 -10.69
C MET A 632 -21.09 -20.10 -9.99
N ALA A 633 -22.19 -20.58 -10.57
CA ALA A 633 -22.95 -21.71 -10.03
C ALA A 633 -22.14 -23.02 -10.10
N TYR A 634 -21.42 -23.28 -11.20
CA TYR A 634 -20.59 -24.49 -11.30
C TYR A 634 -19.43 -24.47 -10.30
N TRP A 635 -18.78 -23.31 -10.12
CA TRP A 635 -17.64 -23.13 -9.22
C TRP A 635 -18.01 -22.50 -7.88
N HIS A 636 -19.25 -22.69 -7.39
CA HIS A 636 -19.74 -22.02 -6.18
C HIS A 636 -18.89 -22.30 -4.93
N SER A 637 -18.35 -23.52 -4.81
CA SER A 637 -17.46 -23.94 -3.71
C SER A 637 -16.06 -23.35 -3.83
N HIS A 638 -15.67 -22.96 -5.04
CA HIS A 638 -14.32 -22.49 -5.41
C HIS A 638 -14.40 -21.15 -6.17
N PRO A 639 -14.93 -20.08 -5.54
CA PRO A 639 -15.21 -18.83 -6.24
C PRO A 639 -13.96 -18.21 -6.88
N GLY A 640 -12.76 -18.45 -6.35
CA GLY A 640 -11.51 -18.00 -6.99
C GLY A 640 -11.28 -18.56 -8.40
N VAL A 641 -11.70 -19.80 -8.66
CA VAL A 641 -11.64 -20.40 -10.01
C VAL A 641 -12.66 -19.73 -10.92
N ALA A 642 -13.88 -19.50 -10.42
CA ALA A 642 -14.93 -18.79 -11.14
C ALA A 642 -14.47 -17.40 -11.58
N LEU A 643 -13.90 -16.62 -10.65
CA LEU A 643 -13.39 -15.28 -10.90
C LEU A 643 -12.25 -15.27 -11.93
N SER A 644 -11.35 -16.25 -11.88
CA SER A 644 -10.27 -16.41 -12.86
C SER A 644 -10.83 -16.67 -14.26
N ILE A 645 -11.91 -17.45 -14.38
CA ILE A 645 -12.59 -17.71 -15.65
C ILE A 645 -13.28 -16.44 -16.15
N ILE A 646 -14.02 -15.73 -15.29
CA ILE A 646 -14.68 -14.46 -15.65
C ILE A 646 -13.67 -13.43 -16.15
N GLU A 647 -12.52 -13.30 -15.50
CA GLU A 647 -11.45 -12.39 -15.93
C GLU A 647 -10.95 -12.74 -17.35
N LYS A 648 -10.86 -14.04 -17.68
CA LYS A 648 -10.47 -14.50 -19.01
C LYS A 648 -11.57 -14.27 -20.05
N LEU A 649 -12.83 -14.46 -19.69
CA LEU A 649 -13.96 -14.12 -20.56
C LEU A 649 -14.00 -12.61 -20.88
N LEU A 650 -13.64 -11.75 -19.92
CA LEU A 650 -13.44 -10.30 -20.15
C LEU A 650 -12.23 -10.03 -21.06
N ASN A 651 -11.12 -10.77 -20.93
CA ASN A 651 -9.95 -10.64 -21.81
C ASN A 651 -10.27 -11.04 -23.27
N TYR A 652 -11.24 -11.92 -23.46
CA TYR A 652 -11.67 -12.38 -24.78
C TYR A 652 -12.83 -11.58 -25.36
N SER A 653 -13.29 -10.54 -24.67
CA SER A 653 -14.47 -9.73 -25.03
C SER A 653 -15.75 -10.55 -25.17
N ILE A 654 -15.82 -11.72 -24.54
CA ILE A 654 -17.05 -12.53 -24.43
C ILE A 654 -18.00 -11.83 -23.44
N LEU A 655 -17.44 -11.39 -22.32
CA LEU A 655 -18.12 -10.55 -21.34
C LEU A 655 -17.66 -9.11 -21.49
N THR A 656 -18.51 -8.17 -21.09
CA THR A 656 -18.19 -6.75 -20.97
C THR A 656 -18.10 -6.35 -19.49
N PRO A 657 -17.34 -5.30 -19.14
CA PRO A 657 -17.33 -4.78 -17.77
C PRO A 657 -18.73 -4.46 -17.24
N PHE A 658 -19.59 -3.88 -18.09
CA PHE A 658 -21.00 -3.63 -17.80
C PHE A 658 -21.77 -4.90 -17.44
N SER A 659 -21.62 -5.97 -18.23
CA SER A 659 -22.33 -7.22 -17.93
C SER A 659 -21.94 -7.83 -16.57
N VAL A 660 -20.70 -7.62 -16.11
CA VAL A 660 -20.27 -8.07 -14.78
C VAL A 660 -20.84 -7.16 -13.69
N ALA A 661 -20.84 -5.84 -13.92
CA ALA A 661 -21.43 -4.85 -13.00
C ALA A 661 -22.92 -5.07 -12.79
N ASP A 662 -23.67 -5.19 -13.89
CA ASP A 662 -25.10 -5.47 -13.86
C ASP A 662 -25.37 -6.80 -13.18
N TRP A 663 -24.61 -7.85 -13.52
CA TRP A 663 -24.77 -9.16 -12.90
C TRP A 663 -24.54 -9.14 -11.37
N ALA A 664 -23.49 -8.47 -10.90
CA ALA A 664 -23.13 -8.51 -9.48
C ALA A 664 -24.02 -7.64 -8.57
N ILE A 665 -24.54 -6.51 -9.08
CA ILE A 665 -25.24 -5.49 -8.28
C ILE A 665 -26.75 -5.50 -8.54
N LEU A 666 -27.17 -5.78 -9.78
CA LEU A 666 -28.56 -5.69 -10.21
C LEU A 666 -29.22 -7.05 -10.39
N ALA A 667 -28.46 -8.11 -10.69
CA ALA A 667 -29.09 -9.38 -10.98
C ALA A 667 -29.62 -10.05 -9.70
N ASP A 668 -30.93 -9.90 -9.53
CA ASP A 668 -31.79 -10.72 -8.66
C ASP A 668 -31.98 -12.15 -9.22
N SER A 669 -31.14 -12.54 -10.18
CA SER A 669 -31.32 -13.75 -10.97
C SER A 669 -30.81 -14.95 -10.19
N ALA A 670 -31.73 -15.86 -9.82
CA ALA A 670 -31.66 -17.31 -9.55
C ALA A 670 -30.36 -17.99 -9.01
N SER A 671 -29.18 -17.48 -9.36
CA SER A 671 -27.84 -17.85 -8.90
C SER A 671 -27.49 -17.37 -7.49
N HIS A 672 -28.04 -16.25 -7.02
CA HIS A 672 -27.90 -15.80 -5.63
C HIS A 672 -29.07 -16.36 -4.82
N LYS A 673 -28.89 -17.54 -4.20
CA LYS A 673 -29.86 -18.03 -3.21
C LYS A 673 -29.89 -17.05 -2.04
N GLY A 674 -30.94 -16.25 -1.89
CA GLY A 674 -31.09 -15.32 -0.77
C GLY A 674 -32.01 -14.14 -1.07
N SER A 675 -32.18 -13.26 -0.08
CA SER A 675 -32.94 -12.02 -0.23
C SER A 675 -32.27 -11.07 -1.24
N PRO A 676 -33.05 -10.21 -1.91
CA PRO A 676 -32.50 -9.17 -2.78
C PRO A 676 -31.39 -8.38 -2.06
N GLY A 677 -30.25 -8.17 -2.72
CA GLY A 677 -29.12 -7.41 -2.17
C GLY A 677 -28.13 -8.21 -1.32
N ALA A 678 -28.43 -9.46 -0.96
CA ALA A 678 -27.51 -10.31 -0.18
C ALA A 678 -26.16 -10.56 -0.87
N ALA A 679 -26.10 -10.47 -2.21
CA ALA A 679 -24.86 -10.57 -2.99
C ALA A 679 -23.81 -9.51 -2.59
N LEU A 680 -24.24 -8.31 -2.15
CA LEU A 680 -23.33 -7.24 -1.69
C LEU A 680 -22.54 -7.64 -0.44
N ALA A 681 -23.05 -8.60 0.33
CA ALA A 681 -22.41 -9.18 1.51
C ALA A 681 -21.56 -10.42 1.18
N GLN A 682 -21.24 -10.67 -0.09
CA GLN A 682 -20.36 -11.77 -0.48
C GLN A 682 -18.95 -11.24 -0.86
N PRO A 683 -17.86 -11.70 -0.20
CA PRO A 683 -16.51 -11.19 -0.46
C PRO A 683 -16.04 -11.35 -1.90
N HIS A 684 -16.39 -12.47 -2.53
CA HIS A 684 -15.98 -12.78 -3.90
C HIS A 684 -16.73 -11.95 -4.95
N ILE A 685 -17.94 -11.46 -4.65
CA ILE A 685 -18.70 -10.55 -5.51
C ILE A 685 -18.05 -9.16 -5.50
N TYR A 686 -17.65 -8.68 -4.33
CA TYR A 686 -16.83 -7.47 -4.23
C TYR A 686 -15.52 -7.59 -5.00
N GLU A 687 -14.82 -8.73 -4.86
CA GLU A 687 -13.60 -9.01 -5.63
C GLU A 687 -13.83 -8.98 -7.14
N ALA A 688 -14.92 -9.56 -7.65
CA ALA A 688 -15.26 -9.57 -9.07
C ALA A 688 -15.36 -8.15 -9.65
N ILE A 689 -16.11 -7.29 -8.97
CA ILE A 689 -16.33 -5.91 -9.40
C ILE A 689 -15.08 -5.07 -9.23
N PHE A 690 -14.39 -5.21 -8.09
CA PHE A 690 -13.16 -4.51 -7.83
C PHE A 690 -12.10 -4.82 -8.89
N ASN A 691 -11.95 -6.09 -9.28
CA ASN A 691 -11.01 -6.51 -10.34
C ASN A 691 -11.43 -5.97 -11.71
N THR A 692 -12.73 -6.00 -12.02
CA THR A 692 -13.28 -5.49 -13.29
C THR A 692 -13.03 -4.00 -13.44
N VAL A 693 -13.37 -3.20 -12.43
CA VAL A 693 -13.12 -1.76 -12.41
C VAL A 693 -11.62 -1.48 -12.48
N SER A 694 -10.80 -2.18 -11.70
CA SER A 694 -9.33 -1.98 -11.73
C SER A 694 -8.71 -2.25 -13.10
N LYS A 695 -9.26 -3.21 -13.84
CA LYS A 695 -8.83 -3.51 -15.20
C LYS A 695 -9.21 -2.39 -16.18
N VAL A 696 -10.43 -1.86 -16.07
CA VAL A 696 -10.91 -0.75 -16.90
C VAL A 696 -10.07 0.51 -16.62
N THR A 697 -9.86 0.87 -15.35
CA THR A 697 -9.07 2.05 -14.99
C THR A 697 -7.61 1.90 -15.40
N ALA A 698 -7.01 0.71 -15.26
CA ALA A 698 -5.66 0.44 -15.73
C ALA A 698 -5.53 0.62 -17.25
N ARG A 699 -6.52 0.16 -18.02
CA ARG A 699 -6.56 0.34 -19.48
C ARG A 699 -6.67 1.82 -19.87
N VAL A 700 -7.56 2.57 -19.21
CA VAL A 700 -7.69 4.02 -19.44
C VAL A 700 -6.37 4.74 -19.16
N ARG A 701 -5.72 4.48 -18.02
CA ARG A 701 -4.42 5.07 -17.71
C ARG A 701 -3.35 4.76 -18.77
N GLN A 702 -3.35 3.54 -19.30
CA GLN A 702 -2.43 3.15 -20.39
C GLN A 702 -2.69 3.93 -21.68
N VAL A 703 -3.96 4.11 -22.08
CA VAL A 703 -4.33 4.80 -23.33
C VAL A 703 -4.20 6.32 -23.20
N VAL A 704 -4.48 6.88 -22.01
CA VAL A 704 -4.29 8.31 -21.73
C VAL A 704 -2.80 8.70 -21.77
N GLY A 705 -1.93 7.82 -21.28
CA GLY A 705 -0.47 7.98 -21.36
C GLY A 705 0.14 7.64 -22.73
N ALA A 706 -0.65 7.17 -23.70
CA ALA A 706 -0.18 6.84 -25.06
C ALA A 706 -0.12 8.10 -25.98
N PRO A 707 0.64 8.04 -27.09
CA PRO A 707 0.76 9.13 -28.07
C PRO A 707 -0.58 9.63 -28.65
N ALA A 708 -0.56 10.82 -29.26
CA ALA A 708 -1.76 11.55 -29.73
C ALA A 708 -2.55 10.87 -30.86
N ASP A 709 -1.97 9.91 -31.58
CA ASP A 709 -2.56 9.30 -32.79
C ASP A 709 -3.83 8.44 -32.54
N GLU A 710 -4.24 8.27 -31.27
CA GLU A 710 -5.39 7.44 -30.85
C GLU A 710 -6.47 8.24 -30.07
N GLU A 711 -6.66 9.53 -30.37
CA GLU A 711 -7.57 10.40 -29.59
C GLU A 711 -9.02 9.89 -29.55
N GLU A 712 -9.56 9.39 -30.66
CA GLU A 712 -10.94 8.86 -30.72
C GLU A 712 -11.09 7.58 -29.88
N ALA A 713 -10.11 6.69 -29.93
CA ALA A 713 -10.09 5.47 -29.11
C ALA A 713 -9.96 5.81 -27.61
N ARG A 714 -9.14 6.81 -27.27
CA ARG A 714 -9.00 7.32 -25.90
C ARG A 714 -10.29 7.91 -25.38
N ALA A 715 -10.92 8.81 -26.14
CA ALA A 715 -12.18 9.43 -25.77
C ALA A 715 -13.27 8.38 -25.51
N LYS A 716 -13.31 7.33 -26.35
CA LYS A 716 -14.19 6.19 -26.17
C LYS A 716 -13.93 5.42 -24.87
N GLU A 717 -12.68 5.04 -24.58
CA GLU A 717 -12.36 4.29 -23.36
C GLU A 717 -12.64 5.10 -22.08
N VAL A 718 -12.39 6.41 -22.10
CA VAL A 718 -12.73 7.33 -21.00
C VAL A 718 -14.26 7.42 -20.82
N ALA A 719 -15.02 7.53 -21.91
CA ALA A 719 -16.47 7.56 -21.88
C ALA A 719 -17.05 6.23 -21.34
N ASP A 720 -16.55 5.09 -21.83
CA ASP A 720 -16.95 3.75 -21.38
C ASP A 720 -16.66 3.55 -19.89
N MET A 721 -15.50 4.02 -19.38
CA MET A 721 -15.17 3.98 -17.95
C MET A 721 -16.12 4.86 -17.13
N THR A 722 -16.39 6.09 -17.59
CA THR A 722 -17.26 7.03 -16.88
C THR A 722 -18.68 6.49 -16.77
N GLU A 723 -19.19 5.93 -17.86
CA GLU A 723 -20.51 5.31 -17.93
C GLU A 723 -20.61 4.05 -17.06
N LEU A 724 -19.54 3.25 -16.98
CA LEU A 724 -19.47 2.11 -16.07
C LEU A 724 -19.56 2.55 -14.60
N PHE A 725 -18.81 3.57 -14.19
CA PHE A 725 -18.90 4.11 -12.84
C PHE A 725 -20.29 4.70 -12.53
N ARG A 726 -20.89 5.42 -13.48
CA ARG A 726 -22.25 5.94 -13.35
C ARG A 726 -23.24 4.81 -13.11
N THR A 727 -23.21 3.76 -13.94
CA THR A 727 -24.09 2.58 -13.82
C THR A 727 -23.93 1.90 -12.46
N ILE A 728 -22.69 1.69 -12.01
CA ILE A 728 -22.40 1.10 -10.69
C ILE A 728 -22.95 1.98 -9.56
N ASN A 729 -22.70 3.29 -9.61
CA ASN A 729 -23.14 4.21 -8.57
C ASN A 729 -24.67 4.33 -8.50
N ASP A 730 -25.35 4.49 -9.64
CA ASP A 730 -26.82 4.57 -9.72
C ASP A 730 -27.45 3.29 -9.13
N ALA A 731 -26.90 2.13 -9.48
CA ALA A 731 -27.35 0.85 -8.94
C ALA A 731 -27.14 0.75 -7.41
N LEU A 732 -25.99 1.20 -6.90
CA LEU A 732 -25.67 1.19 -5.48
C LEU A 732 -26.42 2.25 -4.67
N GLU A 733 -26.78 3.39 -5.26
CA GLU A 733 -27.60 4.42 -4.63
C GLU A 733 -28.97 3.89 -4.25
N SER A 734 -29.58 3.07 -5.11
CA SER A 734 -30.87 2.42 -4.81
C SER A 734 -30.80 1.53 -3.55
N TRP A 735 -29.72 0.76 -3.41
CA TRP A 735 -29.45 -0.06 -2.22
C TRP A 735 -29.11 0.77 -0.99
N ALA A 736 -28.31 1.83 -1.16
CA ALA A 736 -27.88 2.70 -0.06
C ALA A 736 -29.01 3.56 0.52
N ALA A 737 -29.98 3.94 -0.30
CA ALA A 737 -31.15 4.74 0.07
C ALA A 737 -32.30 3.89 0.65
N GLY A 738 -32.31 2.57 0.42
CA GLY A 738 -33.45 1.72 0.75
C GLY A 738 -34.64 1.89 -0.20
N SER A 739 -34.45 2.46 -1.39
CA SER A 739 -35.55 2.58 -2.37
C SER A 739 -35.96 1.25 -2.99
N LYS A 740 -35.21 0.18 -2.69
CA LYS A 740 -35.53 -1.22 -3.02
C LYS A 740 -36.23 -1.98 -1.90
N ASP A 741 -36.59 -1.31 -0.80
CA ASP A 741 -37.28 -1.94 0.33
C ASP A 741 -38.64 -2.56 -0.12
N GLU A 742 -39.33 -1.95 -1.11
CA GLU A 742 -40.56 -2.51 -1.72
C GLU A 742 -40.34 -3.87 -2.44
N LEU A 743 -39.12 -4.17 -2.91
CA LEU A 743 -38.76 -5.48 -3.48
C LEU A 743 -38.47 -6.53 -2.41
N MET A 744 -38.27 -6.11 -1.16
CA MET A 744 -37.95 -6.96 -0.01
C MET A 744 -39.18 -7.31 0.84
N GLU A 745 -40.30 -6.58 0.70
CA GLU A 745 -41.56 -6.85 1.42
C GLU A 745 -42.21 -8.22 1.14
N HIS A 746 -41.72 -8.96 0.14
CA HIS A 746 -42.34 -10.21 -0.30
C HIS A 746 -41.77 -11.48 0.36
N ASP A 747 -40.71 -11.38 1.15
CA ASP A 747 -40.15 -12.48 1.93
C ASP A 747 -39.85 -11.99 3.36
N ALA A 748 -40.04 -12.84 4.35
CA ALA A 748 -39.94 -12.53 5.78
C ALA A 748 -38.51 -12.18 6.26
N GLY A 749 -37.91 -11.13 5.71
CA GLY A 749 -36.66 -10.54 6.17
C GLY A 749 -36.85 -9.84 7.52
N SER A 750 -35.88 -9.97 8.43
CA SER A 750 -35.90 -9.19 9.66
C SER A 750 -35.51 -7.73 9.36
N GLU A 751 -36.09 -6.75 10.06
CA GLU A 751 -35.69 -5.32 9.97
C GLU A 751 -34.16 -5.13 10.13
N THR A 752 -33.49 -6.07 10.79
CA THR A 752 -32.04 -6.08 10.96
C THR A 752 -31.26 -6.46 9.70
N ASP A 753 -31.80 -7.33 8.83
CA ASP A 753 -31.16 -7.73 7.58
C ASP A 753 -31.25 -6.62 6.51
N GLU A 754 -32.39 -5.92 6.45
CA GLU A 754 -32.58 -4.73 5.59
C GLU A 754 -31.57 -3.63 5.93
N ALA A 755 -31.41 -3.32 7.23
CA ALA A 755 -30.43 -2.34 7.69
C ALA A 755 -28.99 -2.73 7.33
N LEU A 756 -28.67 -4.03 7.37
CA LEU A 756 -27.36 -4.54 6.95
C LEU A 756 -27.15 -4.42 5.44
N ILE A 757 -28.14 -4.75 4.61
CA ILE A 757 -28.07 -4.61 3.15
C ILE A 757 -27.91 -3.14 2.76
N ARG A 758 -28.69 -2.24 3.37
CA ARG A 758 -28.55 -0.79 3.17
C ARG A 758 -27.15 -0.31 3.50
N ARG A 759 -26.59 -0.79 4.62
CA ARG A 759 -25.21 -0.51 5.01
C ARG A 759 -24.21 -1.05 3.99
N TRP A 760 -24.41 -2.24 3.42
CA TRP A 760 -23.57 -2.73 2.33
C TRP A 760 -23.64 -1.83 1.09
N GLY A 761 -24.83 -1.40 0.68
CA GLY A 761 -25.00 -0.41 -0.40
C GLY A 761 -24.19 0.86 -0.16
N GLN A 762 -24.29 1.44 1.03
CA GLN A 762 -23.49 2.62 1.43
C GLN A 762 -21.98 2.33 1.39
N ARG A 763 -21.56 1.14 1.84
CA ARG A 763 -20.15 0.76 1.88
C ARG A 763 -19.53 0.63 0.50
N TRP A 764 -20.25 0.00 -0.41
CA TRP A 764 -19.85 -0.13 -1.81
C TRP A 764 -19.85 1.24 -2.51
N LEU A 765 -20.92 2.02 -2.35
CA LEU A 765 -21.08 3.32 -3.01
C LEU A 765 -19.93 4.27 -2.69
N ARG A 766 -19.47 4.30 -1.43
CA ARG A 766 -18.30 5.10 -1.02
C ARG A 766 -17.04 4.75 -1.82
N VAL A 767 -16.76 3.46 -1.98
CA VAL A 767 -15.57 2.99 -2.72
C VAL A 767 -15.65 3.43 -4.18
N PHE A 768 -16.77 3.15 -4.85
CA PHE A 768 -16.88 3.41 -6.29
C PHE A 768 -17.04 4.90 -6.63
N ARG A 769 -17.64 5.71 -5.76
CA ARG A 769 -17.60 7.18 -5.86
C ARG A 769 -16.18 7.73 -5.71
N ARG A 770 -15.42 7.28 -4.71
CA ARG A 770 -14.01 7.68 -4.55
C ARG A 770 -13.21 7.32 -5.80
N ARG A 771 -13.32 6.08 -6.28
CA ARG A 771 -12.57 5.63 -7.46
C ARG A 771 -12.96 6.42 -8.72
N ALA A 772 -14.25 6.69 -8.93
CA ALA A 772 -14.70 7.52 -10.04
C ALA A 772 -14.08 8.94 -9.98
N ALA A 773 -14.09 9.58 -8.81
CA ALA A 773 -13.51 10.90 -8.61
C ALA A 773 -11.99 10.92 -8.89
N VAL A 774 -11.27 9.90 -8.42
CA VAL A 774 -9.81 9.77 -8.62
C VAL A 774 -9.46 9.61 -10.10
N GLU A 775 -10.19 8.76 -10.84
CA GLU A 775 -9.92 8.58 -12.26
C GLU A 775 -10.35 9.80 -13.09
N ALA A 776 -11.44 10.48 -12.71
CA ALA A 776 -11.85 11.72 -13.34
C ALA A 776 -10.79 12.83 -13.17
N ALA A 777 -10.25 12.98 -11.96
CA ALA A 777 -9.17 13.92 -11.67
C ALA A 777 -7.91 13.60 -12.50
N PHE A 778 -7.51 12.32 -12.57
CA PHE A 778 -6.37 11.88 -13.37
C PHE A 778 -6.54 12.19 -14.87
N VAL A 779 -7.73 11.91 -15.43
CA VAL A 779 -8.02 12.21 -16.83
C VAL A 779 -7.99 13.72 -17.08
N ALA A 780 -8.54 14.52 -16.17
CA ALA A 780 -8.53 15.97 -16.29
C ALA A 780 -7.10 16.56 -16.26
N GLU A 781 -6.25 16.06 -15.37
CA GLU A 781 -4.85 16.47 -15.25
C GLU A 781 -4.04 16.09 -16.50
N ALA A 782 -4.13 14.84 -16.95
CA ALA A 782 -3.45 14.39 -18.16
C ALA A 782 -3.89 15.15 -19.43
N THR A 783 -5.13 15.65 -19.45
CA THR A 783 -5.62 16.48 -20.56
C THR A 783 -5.02 17.88 -20.53
N LYS A 784 -4.88 18.49 -19.34
CA LYS A 784 -4.27 19.82 -19.15
C LYS A 784 -2.80 19.82 -19.58
N ASP A 785 -2.03 18.81 -19.17
CA ASP A 785 -0.61 18.69 -19.54
C ASP A 785 -0.42 18.61 -21.06
N LYS A 786 -1.32 17.92 -21.78
CA LYS A 786 -1.29 17.86 -23.24
C LYS A 786 -1.60 19.20 -23.91
N MET A 787 -2.57 19.96 -23.41
CA MET A 787 -2.87 21.29 -23.96
C MET A 787 -1.69 22.26 -23.82
N VAL A 788 -0.88 22.12 -22.76
CA VAL A 788 0.35 22.91 -22.57
C VAL A 788 1.43 22.47 -23.58
N VAL A 789 1.66 21.17 -23.74
CA VAL A 789 2.66 20.62 -24.69
C VAL A 789 2.31 20.93 -26.15
N ASP A 790 1.03 20.81 -26.54
CA ASP A 790 0.58 21.13 -27.90
C ASP A 790 0.59 22.64 -28.17
N GLY A 791 0.37 23.47 -27.14
CA GLY A 791 0.48 24.92 -27.21
C GLY A 791 1.91 25.41 -27.43
N GLU A 792 2.91 24.75 -26.80
CA GLU A 792 4.33 25.06 -27.00
C GLU A 792 4.86 24.56 -28.36
N ASN A 793 4.39 23.41 -28.84
CA ASN A 793 4.76 22.88 -30.16
C ASN A 793 4.00 23.52 -31.33
N GLY A 794 2.87 24.19 -31.08
CA GLY A 794 2.05 24.89 -32.09
C GLY A 794 2.53 26.31 -32.43
N SER A 795 3.59 26.79 -31.78
CA SER A 795 4.18 28.12 -32.00
C SER A 795 5.57 28.12 -32.64
N ALA A 796 5.93 27.06 -33.38
CA ALA A 796 7.17 26.97 -34.16
C ALA A 796 6.94 27.21 -35.66
#